data_AF-A0A383VC74-F1
#
_entry.id   AF-A0A383VC74-F1
#
_cell.length_a   1.000
_cell.length_b   1.000
_cell.length_c   1.000
_cell.angle_alpha   90.00
_cell.angle_beta   90.00
_cell.angle_gamma   90.00
#
_symmetry.space_group_name_H-M   'P 1'
#
loop_
_entity.id
_entity.type
_entity.pdbx_description
1 polymer ?
#
loop_
_entity_poly.entity_id
_entity_poly.type
_entity_poly.pdbx_seq_one_letter_code
_entity_poly.pdbx_strand_id
1 'polypeptide(L)'
;MRADRHDYSNPGSVCCCDTVPPKKDKKDEKKEEPEDKVQAELAALQGAKQDLELGHAILVDKLRQCKAENDRLLQEIDNYKARITNATQDYVDILQHREEQIKAADARAGTLQQQLDKLQAEIAQKTEEIAKLKEVNASQAERLEDAASMVSDKERLEDTVKKQHDLIEQRGAEIKVSKAQIDSKDAALEKARSQIEELSLRCQATTQLRVLFGEVWLVQTTHVKLKGSVPHDREYNVLAATAGGKQLVLHGGQSRTHESLARETAVLSLDTLQWEQPETAVHPTGLLAHTATVTGRNKLMVFGGSTGEDASAAATVLSTDTMRWSSITANGLNQPPPRLSHAAAALRDKVYIFGGMTINGHLLNDLWALDLDSMTWSHCTCYGLAPSARKGASLCATEDGRRLYLVGGHDGRKLLNDCYYLEVERLMWSQITPSGPAPEPREQHVAAVLGKYLFITGGCSEAPAAAAAGAGSLAAAGGDAAAAVGGMVGKRLTDTYVLDMYTGPAWEQLDDGAWGNNLVWLKQMSVNSVMHGSRLFTLRPNLHEQLEELMVMELTLPEDIERMKTAKRRDKEQVNVLELLSDAAATSSSLEVSWRPPSKNSERITGYKLMVATSTGVAREVFQGKGLSHTVTGLKPAAEYVFCVKATYDDGSFVWSESKAFTTKS
;
A
#
# COMPACT_ATOMS: atom_id res chain seq x y z
N MET A 1 63.71 -103.25 -27.75
CA MET A 1 64.99 -103.43 -27.03
C MET A 1 64.89 -104.67 -26.13
N ARG A 2 66.01 -105.05 -25.50
CA ARG A 2 66.25 -106.07 -24.44
C ARG A 2 65.13 -106.38 -23.41
N ALA A 3 65.41 -107.45 -22.64
CA ALA A 3 64.88 -107.83 -21.31
C ALA A 3 63.61 -108.70 -21.36
N ASP A 4 63.61 -109.96 -20.91
CA ASP A 4 63.69 -110.50 -19.51
C ASP A 4 62.31 -110.36 -18.80
N ARG A 5 61.70 -111.32 -18.07
CA ARG A 5 62.01 -112.68 -17.49
C ARG A 5 60.65 -113.34 -17.06
N HIS A 6 60.47 -114.57 -16.56
CA HIS A 6 61.28 -115.77 -16.23
C HIS A 6 60.34 -117.01 -16.18
N ASP A 7 60.87 -118.22 -16.39
CA ASP A 7 60.55 -119.54 -15.74
C ASP A 7 59.11 -120.13 -15.69
N TYR A 8 58.86 -121.45 -15.58
CA TYR A 8 59.71 -122.63 -15.27
C TYR A 8 59.21 -123.96 -15.95
N SER A 9 60.13 -124.94 -16.12
CA SER A 9 59.96 -126.42 -16.25
C SER A 9 59.77 -127.13 -17.65
N ASN A 10 60.35 -128.36 -17.79
CA ASN A 10 60.71 -129.17 -19.02
C ASN A 10 60.84 -130.71 -18.63
N PRO A 11 61.18 -131.80 -19.42
CA PRO A 11 61.97 -132.03 -20.68
C PRO A 11 61.20 -132.89 -21.76
N GLY A 12 61.69 -133.68 -22.77
CA GLY A 12 62.99 -134.17 -23.35
C GLY A 12 62.72 -135.35 -24.37
N SER A 13 63.60 -136.13 -25.04
CA SER A 13 65.02 -136.07 -25.54
C SER A 13 65.54 -137.50 -25.95
N VAL A 14 66.40 -137.86 -26.96
CA VAL A 14 66.88 -137.30 -28.26
C VAL A 14 67.85 -138.30 -29.03
N CYS A 15 68.01 -138.22 -30.39
CA CYS A 15 69.09 -138.79 -31.28
C CYS A 15 69.23 -140.33 -31.62
N CYS A 16 70.07 -140.88 -32.55
CA CYS A 16 70.69 -140.47 -33.86
C CYS A 16 71.51 -141.62 -34.62
N CYS A 17 71.76 -141.46 -35.96
CA CYS A 17 72.96 -141.76 -36.86
C CYS A 17 73.68 -143.15 -37.19
N ASP A 18 74.00 -143.38 -38.51
CA ASP A 18 75.26 -143.75 -39.31
C ASP A 18 76.17 -145.08 -39.39
N THR A 19 76.72 -145.43 -40.62
CA THR A 19 78.06 -146.07 -41.09
C THR A 19 78.37 -147.60 -41.54
N VAL A 20 79.57 -147.98 -42.17
CA VAL A 20 79.96 -149.18 -43.11
C VAL A 20 81.55 -149.56 -43.21
N PRO A 21 82.33 -150.39 -44.08
CA PRO A 21 82.26 -151.44 -45.23
C PRO A 21 83.41 -152.65 -45.37
N PRO A 22 84.14 -153.15 -46.50
CA PRO A 22 84.60 -154.61 -46.80
C PRO A 22 86.03 -155.04 -47.50
N LYS A 23 86.41 -156.35 -47.85
CA LYS A 23 87.62 -156.79 -48.76
C LYS A 23 87.96 -158.32 -49.22
N LYS A 24 88.37 -158.68 -50.52
CA LYS A 24 89.48 -159.64 -51.12
C LYS A 24 89.35 -160.57 -52.45
N ASP A 25 90.50 -160.87 -53.19
CA ASP A 25 91.11 -162.01 -54.08
C ASP A 25 90.37 -162.91 -55.21
N LYS A 26 90.87 -163.76 -56.22
CA LYS A 26 92.12 -164.15 -57.08
C LYS A 26 92.00 -165.33 -58.20
N LYS A 27 92.89 -165.42 -59.26
CA LYS A 27 93.44 -166.58 -60.18
C LYS A 27 92.61 -167.31 -61.34
N ASP A 28 93.03 -168.18 -62.35
CA ASP A 28 94.28 -168.91 -62.91
C ASP A 28 94.29 -169.38 -64.48
N GLU A 29 95.02 -170.45 -65.02
CA GLU A 29 95.44 -170.68 -66.49
C GLU A 29 95.63 -172.15 -67.15
N LYS A 30 95.68 -172.30 -68.53
CA LYS A 30 96.25 -173.38 -69.51
C LYS A 30 95.37 -174.53 -70.18
N LYS A 31 95.70 -175.33 -71.28
CA LYS A 31 96.47 -175.25 -72.61
C LYS A 31 96.51 -176.59 -73.51
N GLU A 32 96.30 -176.55 -74.87
CA GLU A 32 96.77 -177.41 -76.07
C GLU A 32 96.19 -178.81 -76.59
N GLU A 33 96.33 -179.04 -77.93
CA GLU A 33 96.19 -180.25 -78.84
C GLU A 33 94.79 -180.90 -79.20
N PRO A 34 94.60 -181.63 -80.35
CA PRO A 34 93.42 -181.38 -81.21
C PRO A 34 92.48 -182.54 -81.72
N GLU A 35 92.56 -183.81 -81.30
CA GLU A 35 91.70 -184.89 -81.88
C GLU A 35 90.27 -185.02 -81.29
N ASP A 36 89.97 -184.46 -80.11
CA ASP A 36 88.65 -184.53 -79.42
C ASP A 36 87.52 -183.70 -80.09
N LYS A 37 87.69 -183.32 -81.35
CA LYS A 37 87.05 -182.19 -82.03
C LYS A 37 85.57 -182.36 -82.43
N VAL A 38 84.89 -183.40 -81.93
CA VAL A 38 83.52 -183.76 -82.32
C VAL A 38 82.61 -184.12 -81.14
N GLN A 39 83.16 -184.68 -80.05
CA GLN A 39 82.32 -185.08 -78.90
C GLN A 39 81.95 -183.90 -77.97
N ALA A 40 82.72 -182.81 -77.99
CA ALA A 40 82.47 -181.63 -77.16
C ALA A 40 81.24 -180.80 -77.57
N GLU A 41 80.92 -180.71 -78.87
CA GLU A 41 79.81 -179.86 -79.36
C GLU A 41 78.43 -180.35 -78.88
N LEU A 42 78.27 -181.65 -78.63
CA LEU A 42 77.00 -182.21 -78.15
C LEU A 42 76.69 -181.80 -76.70
N ALA A 43 77.72 -181.58 -75.88
CA ALA A 43 77.56 -181.13 -74.49
C ALA A 43 77.16 -179.64 -74.41
N ALA A 44 77.67 -178.81 -75.32
CA ALA A 44 77.40 -177.37 -75.35
C ALA A 44 75.90 -177.05 -75.51
N LEU A 45 75.16 -177.88 -76.27
CA LEU A 45 73.72 -177.70 -76.51
C LEU A 45 72.84 -178.05 -75.30
N GLN A 46 73.32 -178.84 -74.34
CA GLN A 46 72.53 -179.18 -73.14
C GLN A 46 72.59 -178.09 -72.06
N GLY A 47 73.72 -177.39 -71.93
CA GLY A 47 73.86 -176.28 -70.97
C GLY A 47 72.92 -175.11 -71.26
N ALA A 48 72.84 -174.67 -72.52
CA ALA A 48 72.05 -173.51 -72.94
C ALA A 48 70.54 -173.62 -72.66
N LYS A 49 70.01 -174.83 -72.40
CA LYS A 49 68.61 -175.02 -71.98
C LYS A 49 68.36 -174.55 -70.54
N GLN A 50 69.31 -174.81 -69.63
CA GLN A 50 69.12 -174.55 -68.19
C GLN A 50 69.13 -173.05 -67.87
N ASP A 51 69.93 -172.26 -68.58
CA ASP A 51 70.01 -170.81 -68.39
C ASP A 51 68.68 -170.08 -68.72
N LEU A 52 67.93 -170.57 -69.71
CA LEU A 52 66.63 -169.99 -70.10
C LEU A 52 65.53 -170.26 -69.08
N GLU A 53 65.54 -171.44 -68.44
CA GLU A 53 64.59 -171.79 -67.39
C GLU A 53 64.81 -170.93 -66.12
N LEU A 54 66.07 -170.58 -65.82
CA LEU A 54 66.43 -169.65 -64.75
C LEU A 54 65.93 -168.22 -65.02
N GLY A 55 66.04 -167.74 -66.26
CA GLY A 55 65.63 -166.38 -66.65
C GLY A 55 64.14 -166.09 -66.47
N HIS A 56 63.27 -167.08 -66.69
CA HIS A 56 61.82 -166.93 -66.55
C HIS A 56 61.39 -166.64 -65.10
N ALA A 57 62.02 -167.28 -64.11
CA ALA A 57 61.69 -167.11 -62.69
C ALA A 57 61.89 -165.67 -62.20
N ILE A 58 62.95 -165.00 -62.68
CA ILE A 58 63.35 -163.66 -62.23
C ILE A 58 62.33 -162.57 -62.62
N LEU A 59 61.63 -162.74 -63.75
CA LEU A 59 60.62 -161.77 -64.20
C LEU A 59 59.31 -161.84 -63.41
N VAL A 60 58.92 -163.02 -62.94
CA VAL A 60 57.66 -163.23 -62.20
C VAL A 60 57.68 -162.49 -60.85
N ASP A 61 58.80 -162.51 -60.14
CA ASP A 61 58.91 -161.85 -58.83
C ASP A 61 58.95 -160.32 -58.95
N LYS A 62 59.58 -159.76 -59.99
CA LYS A 62 59.52 -158.31 -60.27
C LYS A 62 58.09 -157.82 -60.50
N LEU A 63 57.24 -158.63 -61.14
CA LEU A 63 55.84 -158.27 -61.38
C LEU A 63 55.01 -158.22 -60.08
N ARG A 64 55.36 -159.03 -59.06
CA ARG A 64 54.74 -158.95 -57.72
C ARG A 64 55.13 -157.66 -56.99
N GLN A 65 56.40 -157.27 -57.06
CA GLN A 65 56.93 -156.14 -56.31
C GLN A 65 56.22 -154.81 -56.68
N CYS A 66 56.10 -154.50 -57.97
CA CYS A 66 55.40 -153.29 -58.43
C CYS A 66 53.92 -153.24 -58.03
N LYS A 67 53.27 -154.40 -57.81
CA LYS A 67 51.83 -154.44 -57.50
C LYS A 67 51.55 -153.98 -56.08
N ALA A 68 52.34 -154.45 -55.11
CA ALA A 68 52.23 -154.04 -53.71
C ALA A 68 52.57 -152.55 -53.49
N GLU A 69 53.44 -151.98 -54.33
CA GLU A 69 53.81 -150.56 -54.26
C GLU A 69 52.69 -149.63 -54.76
N ASN A 70 51.88 -150.10 -55.72
CA ASN A 70 50.74 -149.34 -56.26
C ASN A 70 49.56 -149.30 -55.27
N ASP A 71 49.28 -150.41 -54.59
CA ASP A 71 48.22 -150.50 -53.56
C ASP A 71 48.48 -149.53 -52.38
N ARG A 72 49.76 -149.31 -52.03
CA ARG A 72 50.17 -148.34 -51.00
C ARG A 72 49.83 -146.89 -51.37
N LEU A 73 50.07 -146.48 -52.62
CA LEU A 73 49.87 -145.09 -53.05
C LEU A 73 48.39 -144.67 -53.03
N LEU A 74 47.47 -145.60 -53.34
CA LEU A 74 46.03 -145.36 -53.21
C LEU A 74 45.62 -145.02 -51.77
N GLN A 75 46.25 -145.68 -50.78
CA GLN A 75 45.96 -145.47 -49.36
C GLN A 75 46.46 -144.11 -48.83
N GLU A 76 47.50 -143.53 -49.43
CA GLU A 76 47.93 -142.16 -49.12
C GLU A 76 46.95 -141.12 -49.71
N ILE A 77 46.43 -141.34 -50.92
CA ILE A 77 45.50 -140.42 -51.61
C ILE A 77 44.20 -140.20 -50.81
N ASP A 78 43.59 -141.25 -50.26
CA ASP A 78 42.35 -141.12 -49.50
C ASP A 78 42.55 -140.43 -48.14
N ASN A 79 43.73 -140.60 -47.51
CA ASN A 79 44.11 -139.84 -46.31
C ASN A 79 44.22 -138.32 -46.60
N TYR A 80 44.70 -137.92 -47.78
CA TYR A 80 44.73 -136.51 -48.16
C TYR A 80 43.33 -135.92 -48.39
N LYS A 81 42.41 -136.67 -49.02
CA LYS A 81 41.01 -136.21 -49.23
C LYS A 81 40.32 -135.89 -47.90
N ALA A 82 40.40 -136.80 -46.92
CA ALA A 82 39.76 -136.62 -45.61
C ALA A 82 40.22 -135.33 -44.89
N ARG A 83 41.52 -135.00 -44.98
CA ARG A 83 42.07 -133.77 -44.37
C ARG A 83 41.55 -132.49 -45.02
N ILE A 84 41.33 -132.50 -46.33
CA ILE A 84 40.82 -131.34 -47.08
C ILE A 84 39.35 -131.06 -46.72
N THR A 85 38.52 -132.11 -46.61
CA THR A 85 37.11 -131.96 -46.21
C THR A 85 36.95 -131.32 -44.84
N ASN A 86 37.69 -131.79 -43.83
CA ASN A 86 37.60 -131.23 -42.47
C ASN A 86 38.02 -129.75 -42.44
N ALA A 87 39.18 -129.41 -43.04
CA ALA A 87 39.66 -128.04 -43.10
C ALA A 87 38.71 -127.10 -43.87
N THR A 88 37.91 -127.63 -44.81
CA THR A 88 36.89 -126.85 -45.53
C THR A 88 35.71 -126.47 -44.64
N GLN A 89 35.31 -127.35 -43.70
CA GLN A 89 34.23 -127.05 -42.75
C GLN A 89 34.63 -125.95 -41.75
N ASP A 90 35.84 -126.04 -41.17
CA ASP A 90 36.34 -125.07 -40.19
C ASP A 90 36.29 -123.62 -40.73
N TYR A 91 36.55 -123.41 -42.03
CA TYR A 91 36.47 -122.08 -42.65
C TYR A 91 35.03 -121.55 -42.80
N VAL A 92 34.03 -122.42 -42.98
CA VAL A 92 32.62 -122.00 -43.10
C VAL A 92 32.13 -121.43 -41.77
N ASP A 93 32.39 -122.12 -40.67
CA ASP A 93 31.94 -121.74 -39.33
C ASP A 93 32.59 -120.41 -38.88
N ILE A 94 33.88 -120.21 -39.19
CA ILE A 94 34.61 -118.94 -38.94
C ILE A 94 33.98 -117.77 -39.70
N LEU A 95 33.56 -117.97 -40.96
CA LEU A 95 32.97 -116.92 -41.79
C LEU A 95 31.57 -116.52 -41.28
N GLN A 96 30.74 -117.49 -40.90
CA GLN A 96 29.41 -117.21 -40.33
C GLN A 96 29.51 -116.35 -39.06
N HIS A 97 30.41 -116.70 -38.13
CA HIS A 97 30.59 -115.91 -36.91
C HIS A 97 31.09 -114.48 -37.17
N ARG A 98 31.85 -114.25 -38.24
CA ARG A 98 32.26 -112.90 -38.64
C ARG A 98 31.11 -112.07 -39.21
N GLU A 99 30.18 -112.69 -39.94
CA GLU A 99 29.00 -111.99 -40.48
C GLU A 99 28.08 -111.50 -39.35
N GLU A 100 27.91 -112.27 -38.28
CA GLU A 100 27.17 -111.87 -37.08
C GLU A 100 27.81 -110.67 -36.36
N GLN A 101 29.14 -110.68 -36.22
CA GLN A 101 29.89 -109.58 -35.59
C GLN A 101 29.72 -108.25 -36.36
N ILE A 102 29.66 -108.29 -37.69
CA ILE A 102 29.46 -107.11 -38.54
C ILE A 102 28.05 -106.54 -38.33
N LYS A 103 27.00 -107.38 -38.43
CA LYS A 103 25.60 -106.96 -38.18
C LYS A 103 25.41 -106.36 -36.79
N ALA A 104 26.11 -106.91 -35.79
CA ALA A 104 26.10 -106.39 -34.42
C ALA A 104 26.89 -105.09 -34.22
N ALA A 105 27.71 -104.67 -35.19
CA ALA A 105 28.42 -103.38 -35.19
C ALA A 105 27.59 -102.29 -35.90
N ASP A 106 27.01 -102.59 -37.06
CA ASP A 106 26.19 -101.65 -37.85
C ASP A 106 24.99 -101.12 -37.06
N ALA A 107 24.33 -101.99 -36.28
CA ALA A 107 23.23 -101.60 -35.39
C ALA A 107 23.65 -100.56 -34.32
N ARG A 108 24.91 -100.61 -33.84
CA ARG A 108 25.45 -99.62 -32.89
C ARG A 108 25.77 -98.30 -33.58
N ALA A 109 26.32 -98.35 -34.80
CA ALA A 109 26.59 -97.16 -35.59
C ALA A 109 25.31 -96.37 -35.88
N GLY A 110 24.24 -97.04 -36.31
CA GLY A 110 22.92 -96.41 -36.52
C GLY A 110 22.33 -95.79 -35.25
N THR A 111 22.54 -96.42 -34.09
CA THR A 111 22.08 -95.88 -32.78
C THR A 111 22.84 -94.61 -32.39
N LEU A 112 24.16 -94.56 -32.64
CA LEU A 112 24.99 -93.39 -32.36
C LEU A 112 24.67 -92.21 -33.30
N GLN A 113 24.35 -92.47 -34.57
CA GLN A 113 23.95 -91.41 -35.51
C GLN A 113 22.69 -90.66 -35.03
N GLN A 114 21.66 -91.39 -34.59
CA GLN A 114 20.43 -90.77 -34.06
C GLN A 114 20.67 -89.89 -32.83
N GLN A 115 21.69 -90.21 -32.01
CA GLN A 115 22.09 -89.37 -30.87
C GLN A 115 22.82 -88.09 -31.32
N LEU A 116 23.65 -88.19 -32.35
CA LEU A 116 24.35 -87.04 -32.94
C LEU A 116 23.37 -86.04 -33.55
N ASP A 117 22.42 -86.52 -34.36
CA ASP A 117 21.42 -85.69 -35.04
C ASP A 117 20.55 -84.90 -34.04
N LYS A 118 20.16 -85.55 -32.94
CA LYS A 118 19.40 -84.92 -31.84
C LYS A 118 20.19 -83.81 -31.15
N LEU A 119 21.47 -84.02 -30.87
CA LEU A 119 22.33 -83.01 -30.24
C LEU A 119 22.58 -81.82 -31.18
N GLN A 120 22.70 -82.04 -32.49
CA GLN A 120 22.84 -80.96 -33.47
C GLN A 120 21.59 -80.05 -33.51
N ALA A 121 20.39 -80.62 -33.42
CA ALA A 121 19.15 -79.86 -33.35
C ALA A 121 19.06 -78.99 -32.06
N GLU A 122 19.44 -79.55 -30.91
CA GLU A 122 19.45 -78.82 -29.63
C GLU A 122 20.47 -77.66 -29.62
N ILE A 123 21.65 -77.87 -30.23
CA ILE A 123 22.67 -76.82 -30.42
C ILE A 123 22.15 -75.70 -31.34
N ALA A 124 21.46 -76.04 -32.43
CA ALA A 124 20.89 -75.05 -33.34
C ALA A 124 19.86 -74.15 -32.63
N GLN A 125 18.91 -74.74 -31.90
CA GLN A 125 17.92 -73.99 -31.12
C GLN A 125 18.60 -73.05 -30.10
N LYS A 126 19.58 -73.54 -29.34
CA LYS A 126 20.26 -72.72 -28.33
C LYS A 126 21.11 -71.60 -28.92
N THR A 127 21.63 -71.79 -30.14
CA THR A 127 22.34 -70.73 -30.87
C THR A 127 21.38 -69.58 -31.25
N GLU A 128 20.15 -69.89 -31.66
CA GLU A 128 19.13 -68.88 -31.98
C GLU A 128 18.64 -68.11 -30.74
N GLU A 129 18.43 -68.80 -29.61
CA GLU A 129 18.10 -68.16 -28.33
C GLU A 129 19.20 -67.19 -27.88
N ILE A 130 20.48 -67.57 -28.01
CA ILE A 130 21.64 -66.72 -27.68
C ILE A 130 21.72 -65.49 -28.60
N ALA A 131 21.37 -65.63 -29.88
CA ALA A 131 21.35 -64.49 -30.81
C ALA A 131 20.32 -63.43 -30.39
N LYS A 132 19.09 -63.85 -30.09
CA LYS A 132 18.00 -62.96 -29.63
C LYS A 132 18.33 -62.25 -28.32
N LEU A 133 18.96 -62.95 -27.36
CA LEU A 133 19.39 -62.34 -26.09
C LEU A 133 20.51 -61.30 -26.28
N LYS A 134 21.42 -61.47 -27.26
CA LYS A 134 22.43 -60.47 -27.58
C LYS A 134 21.83 -59.19 -28.17
N GLU A 135 20.85 -59.32 -29.06
CA GLU A 135 20.13 -58.18 -29.65
C GLU A 135 19.39 -57.36 -28.59
N VAL A 136 18.66 -58.03 -27.68
CA VAL A 136 18.00 -57.37 -26.54
C VAL A 136 19.02 -56.66 -25.65
N ASN A 137 20.13 -57.32 -25.29
CA ASN A 137 21.16 -56.71 -24.44
C ASN A 137 21.82 -55.49 -25.09
N ALA A 138 22.02 -55.48 -26.41
CA ALA A 138 22.53 -54.32 -27.14
C ALA A 138 21.56 -53.13 -27.03
N SER A 139 20.27 -53.36 -27.27
CA SER A 139 19.22 -52.32 -27.13
C SER A 139 19.06 -51.80 -25.69
N GLN A 140 19.43 -52.59 -24.68
CA GLN A 140 19.43 -52.16 -23.28
C GLN A 140 20.67 -51.35 -22.92
N ALA A 141 21.83 -51.65 -23.51
CA ALA A 141 23.06 -50.87 -23.31
C ALA A 141 22.92 -49.44 -23.85
N GLU A 142 22.42 -49.28 -25.09
CA GLU A 142 22.15 -47.99 -25.72
C GLU A 142 21.23 -47.11 -24.85
N ARG A 143 20.12 -47.69 -24.34
CA ARG A 143 19.16 -46.99 -23.48
C ARG A 143 19.70 -46.66 -22.08
N LEU A 144 20.75 -47.34 -21.62
CA LEU A 144 21.47 -46.99 -20.38
C LEU A 144 22.46 -45.85 -20.61
N GLU A 145 23.07 -45.77 -21.80
CA GLU A 145 23.95 -44.66 -22.19
C GLU A 145 23.16 -43.35 -22.38
N ASP A 146 22.00 -43.40 -23.04
CA ASP A 146 21.03 -42.30 -23.10
C ASP A 146 20.62 -41.83 -21.69
N ALA A 147 20.27 -42.77 -20.80
CA ALA A 147 19.85 -42.45 -19.45
C ALA A 147 20.98 -41.81 -18.62
N ALA A 148 22.22 -42.27 -18.77
CA ALA A 148 23.38 -41.65 -18.13
C ALA A 148 23.65 -40.23 -18.65
N SER A 149 23.48 -40.00 -19.95
CA SER A 149 23.56 -38.67 -20.56
C SER A 149 22.52 -37.71 -19.97
N MET A 150 21.26 -38.15 -19.89
CA MET A 150 20.17 -37.35 -19.29
C MET A 150 20.38 -37.03 -17.80
N VAL A 151 21.06 -37.90 -17.04
CA VAL A 151 21.42 -37.62 -15.64
C VAL A 151 22.48 -36.52 -15.54
N SER A 152 23.50 -36.56 -16.40
CA SER A 152 24.54 -35.51 -16.49
C SER A 152 23.94 -34.12 -16.81
N ASP A 153 23.05 -34.06 -17.80
CA ASP A 153 22.36 -32.80 -18.14
C ASP A 153 21.40 -32.34 -17.03
N LYS A 154 20.74 -33.26 -16.32
CA LYS A 154 19.92 -32.94 -15.15
C LYS A 154 20.75 -32.29 -14.04
N GLU A 155 21.89 -32.87 -13.67
CA GLU A 155 22.78 -32.31 -12.64
C GLU A 155 23.25 -30.90 -13.03
N ARG A 156 23.65 -30.71 -14.29
CA ARG A 156 24.06 -29.41 -14.84
C ARG A 156 22.94 -28.36 -14.82
N LEU A 157 21.69 -28.77 -15.05
CA LEU A 157 20.52 -27.90 -14.96
C LEU A 157 20.20 -27.53 -13.51
N GLU A 158 20.21 -28.48 -12.58
CA GLU A 158 20.01 -28.23 -11.14
C GLU A 158 21.06 -27.27 -10.59
N ASP A 159 22.33 -27.46 -10.97
CA ASP A 159 23.45 -26.60 -10.61
C ASP A 159 23.35 -25.19 -11.25
N THR A 160 22.60 -25.03 -12.34
CA THR A 160 22.29 -23.74 -12.98
C THR A 160 21.11 -23.05 -12.31
N VAL A 161 20.03 -23.79 -12.01
CA VAL A 161 18.86 -23.31 -11.29
C VAL A 161 19.25 -22.79 -9.91
N LYS A 162 20.14 -23.49 -9.20
CA LYS A 162 20.65 -23.04 -7.90
C LYS A 162 21.35 -21.68 -7.98
N LYS A 163 22.27 -21.50 -8.93
CA LYS A 163 22.97 -20.21 -9.14
C LYS A 163 22.01 -19.06 -9.51
N GLN A 164 20.92 -19.35 -10.22
CA GLN A 164 19.87 -18.35 -10.49
C GLN A 164 19.04 -18.05 -9.23
N HIS A 165 18.74 -19.05 -8.40
CA HIS A 165 18.03 -18.87 -7.13
C HIS A 165 18.82 -18.00 -6.15
N ASP A 166 20.11 -18.30 -5.95
CA ASP A 166 21.01 -17.52 -5.08
C ASP A 166 21.08 -16.03 -5.54
N LEU A 167 21.13 -15.80 -6.86
CA LEU A 167 21.10 -14.45 -7.46
C LEU A 167 19.74 -13.75 -7.27
N ILE A 168 18.63 -14.48 -7.35
CA ILE A 168 17.28 -13.95 -7.11
C ILE A 168 17.11 -13.55 -5.64
N GLU A 169 17.64 -14.33 -4.68
CA GLU A 169 17.64 -13.94 -3.26
C GLU A 169 18.46 -12.66 -3.02
N GLN A 170 19.67 -12.58 -3.60
CA GLN A 170 20.49 -11.35 -3.51
C GLN A 170 19.75 -10.13 -4.08
N ARG A 171 19.18 -10.24 -5.28
CA ARG A 171 18.39 -9.14 -5.87
C ARG A 171 17.13 -8.82 -5.06
N GLY A 172 16.49 -9.81 -4.45
CA GLY A 172 15.36 -9.62 -3.53
C GLY A 172 15.75 -8.79 -2.31
N ALA A 173 16.93 -9.04 -1.73
CA ALA A 173 17.49 -8.25 -0.63
C ALA A 173 17.81 -6.80 -1.06
N GLU A 174 18.46 -6.62 -2.21
CA GLU A 174 18.76 -5.30 -2.79
C GLU A 174 17.49 -4.48 -3.08
N ILE A 175 16.45 -5.12 -3.64
CA ILE A 175 15.13 -4.50 -3.87
C ILE A 175 14.46 -4.12 -2.55
N LYS A 176 14.54 -4.96 -1.51
CA LYS A 176 13.96 -4.69 -0.19
C LYS A 176 14.63 -3.47 0.49
N VAL A 177 15.95 -3.35 0.39
CA VAL A 177 16.68 -2.16 0.87
C VAL A 177 16.32 -0.92 0.06
N SER A 178 16.27 -1.04 -1.27
CA SER A 178 15.93 0.06 -2.18
C SER A 178 14.51 0.57 -1.93
N LYS A 179 13.54 -0.32 -1.69
CA LYS A 179 12.17 0.06 -1.34
C LYS A 179 12.11 0.82 -0.02
N ALA A 180 12.78 0.35 1.03
CA ALA A 180 12.82 1.08 2.31
C ALA A 180 13.45 2.48 2.18
N GLN A 181 14.38 2.68 1.24
CA GLN A 181 14.92 4.01 0.91
C GLN A 181 13.94 4.90 0.13
N ILE A 182 13.07 4.32 -0.71
CA ILE A 182 11.99 5.03 -1.39
C ILE A 182 10.93 5.44 -0.37
N ASP A 183 10.40 4.49 0.42
CA ASP A 183 9.40 4.74 1.46
C ASP A 183 9.84 5.86 2.44
N SER A 184 11.14 5.87 2.80
CA SER A 184 11.75 6.91 3.65
C SER A 184 11.91 8.27 2.96
N LYS A 185 12.19 8.29 1.65
CA LYS A 185 12.27 9.53 0.85
C LYS A 185 10.91 10.14 0.59
N ASP A 186 9.89 9.33 0.31
CA ASP A 186 8.53 9.81 0.06
C ASP A 186 7.93 10.43 1.34
N ALA A 187 8.17 9.81 2.51
CA ALA A 187 7.82 10.39 3.80
C ALA A 187 8.54 11.74 4.08
N ALA A 188 9.81 11.88 3.68
CA ALA A 188 10.53 13.14 3.77
C ALA A 188 10.04 14.20 2.75
N LEU A 189 9.60 13.76 1.57
CA LEU A 189 9.10 14.61 0.49
C LEU A 189 7.71 15.18 0.81
N GLU A 190 6.81 14.39 1.39
CA GLU A 190 5.52 14.88 1.91
C GLU A 190 5.70 15.84 3.09
N LYS A 191 6.66 15.58 3.97
CA LYS A 191 7.04 16.55 5.01
C LYS A 191 7.54 17.87 4.40
N ALA A 192 8.37 17.82 3.36
CA ALA A 192 8.84 19.03 2.67
C ALA A 192 7.69 19.77 1.95
N ARG A 193 6.76 19.05 1.30
CA ARG A 193 5.57 19.62 0.65
C ARG A 193 4.70 20.39 1.64
N SER A 194 4.34 19.79 2.77
CA SER A 194 3.53 20.44 3.80
C SER A 194 4.20 21.68 4.41
N GLN A 195 5.54 21.68 4.55
CA GLN A 195 6.29 22.86 4.97
C GLN A 195 6.32 23.98 3.91
N ILE A 196 6.44 23.64 2.62
CA ILE A 196 6.40 24.61 1.52
C ILE A 196 5.00 25.22 1.40
N GLU A 197 3.94 24.43 1.56
CA GLU A 197 2.55 24.89 1.55
C GLU A 197 2.26 25.84 2.72
N GLU A 198 2.67 25.48 3.93
CA GLU A 198 2.53 26.33 5.12
C GLU A 198 3.30 27.66 4.98
N LEU A 199 4.53 27.62 4.45
CA LEU A 199 5.30 28.84 4.18
C LEU A 199 4.66 29.70 3.09
N SER A 200 4.10 29.10 2.04
CA SER A 200 3.39 29.82 0.97
C SER A 200 2.20 30.62 1.50
N LEU A 201 1.39 30.01 2.37
CA LEU A 201 0.24 30.67 3.02
C LEU A 201 0.69 31.79 3.97
N ARG A 202 1.75 31.57 4.76
CA ARG A 202 2.33 32.63 5.61
C ARG A 202 2.89 33.80 4.79
N CYS A 203 3.45 33.55 3.62
CA CYS A 203 3.93 34.59 2.69
C CYS A 203 2.80 35.38 2.00
N GLN A 204 1.56 34.87 1.99
CA GLN A 204 0.38 35.61 1.54
C GLN A 204 -0.19 36.54 2.63
N ALA A 205 0.26 36.41 3.89
CA ALA A 205 -0.19 37.31 4.95
C ALA A 205 0.28 38.75 4.68
N THR A 206 -0.66 39.69 4.70
CA THR A 206 -0.39 41.12 4.45
C THR A 206 -0.81 41.97 5.64
N THR A 207 -0.18 43.14 5.75
CA THR A 207 -0.56 44.17 6.72
C THR A 207 -0.51 45.50 6.00
N GLN A 208 -1.68 46.09 5.79
CA GLN A 208 -1.90 47.28 4.98
C GLN A 208 -2.44 48.40 5.85
N LEU A 209 -1.97 49.62 5.62
CA LEU A 209 -2.68 50.82 6.05
C LEU A 209 -3.57 51.28 4.91
N ARG A 210 -4.89 51.26 5.11
CA ARG A 210 -5.85 51.87 4.17
C ARG A 210 -6.38 53.17 4.79
N VAL A 211 -6.65 54.15 3.94
CA VAL A 211 -7.35 55.37 4.33
C VAL A 211 -8.78 55.21 3.88
N LEU A 212 -9.73 55.24 4.82
CA LEU A 212 -11.17 55.18 4.54
C LEU A 212 -11.87 56.29 5.31
N PHE A 213 -12.77 57.01 4.64
CA PHE A 213 -13.48 58.20 5.16
C PHE A 213 -12.53 59.32 5.64
N GLY A 214 -11.30 59.35 5.11
CA GLY A 214 -10.21 60.23 5.55
C GLY A 214 -9.48 59.77 6.83
N GLU A 215 -9.92 58.69 7.46
CA GLU A 215 -9.32 58.12 8.67
C GLU A 215 -8.36 56.97 8.32
N VAL A 216 -7.36 56.69 9.17
CA VAL A 216 -6.35 55.63 8.91
C VAL A 216 -6.75 54.33 9.61
N TRP A 217 -6.88 53.26 8.82
CA TRP A 217 -7.23 51.91 9.26
C TRP A 217 -6.04 50.97 9.09
N LEU A 218 -5.91 49.99 9.98
CA LEU A 218 -4.99 48.87 9.84
C LEU A 218 -5.78 47.64 9.43
N VAL A 219 -5.42 47.04 8.29
CA VAL A 219 -6.02 45.81 7.76
C VAL A 219 -4.94 44.74 7.76
N GLN A 220 -5.14 43.66 8.50
CA GLN A 220 -4.21 42.53 8.59
C GLN A 220 -4.88 41.27 8.04
N THR A 221 -4.43 40.81 6.87
CA THR A 221 -4.95 39.59 6.25
C THR A 221 -4.00 38.44 6.51
N THR A 222 -4.52 37.32 6.98
CA THR A 222 -3.77 36.08 7.23
C THR A 222 -4.46 34.89 6.55
N HIS A 223 -3.67 33.93 6.09
CA HIS A 223 -4.15 32.74 5.36
C HIS A 223 -3.68 31.49 6.09
N VAL A 224 -4.59 30.51 6.22
CA VAL A 224 -4.39 29.29 7.02
C VAL A 224 -4.94 28.09 6.26
N LYS A 225 -4.18 26.99 6.20
CA LYS A 225 -4.71 25.68 5.78
C LYS A 225 -5.33 24.96 6.99
N LEU A 226 -6.61 24.69 6.87
CA LEU A 226 -7.43 23.96 7.82
C LEU A 226 -7.16 22.46 7.74
N LYS A 227 -7.43 21.74 8.82
CA LYS A 227 -7.19 20.30 8.98
C LYS A 227 -8.42 19.62 9.58
N GLY A 228 -8.39 18.30 9.79
CA GLY A 228 -9.51 17.55 10.36
C GLY A 228 -10.54 17.11 9.31
N SER A 229 -11.80 16.99 9.70
CA SER A 229 -12.90 16.56 8.83
C SER A 229 -13.41 17.71 7.95
N VAL A 230 -12.62 18.09 6.95
CA VAL A 230 -12.90 19.27 6.10
C VAL A 230 -14.23 19.11 5.33
N PRO A 231 -15.20 20.01 5.52
CA PRO A 231 -16.49 19.96 4.83
C PRO A 231 -16.40 20.44 3.38
N HIS A 232 -17.34 19.98 2.55
CA HIS A 232 -17.50 20.44 1.16
C HIS A 232 -18.30 21.75 1.06
N ASP A 233 -17.98 22.55 0.04
CA ASP A 233 -18.63 23.79 -0.38
C ASP A 233 -20.00 23.55 -0.98
N ARG A 234 -20.91 24.48 -0.72
CA ARG A 234 -22.34 24.23 -0.68
C ARG A 234 -23.13 25.51 -0.87
N GLU A 235 -24.23 25.44 -1.61
CA GLU A 235 -25.13 26.56 -1.83
C GLU A 235 -26.21 26.61 -0.74
N TYR A 236 -26.66 27.80 -0.38
CA TYR A 236 -27.75 28.05 0.57
C TYR A 236 -27.53 27.49 1.99
N ASN A 237 -26.26 27.38 2.40
CA ASN A 237 -25.83 27.09 3.77
C ASN A 237 -25.88 28.34 4.65
N VAL A 238 -25.60 28.18 5.95
CA VAL A 238 -25.21 29.30 6.81
C VAL A 238 -23.88 29.01 7.50
N LEU A 239 -23.07 30.06 7.65
CA LEU A 239 -21.83 30.08 8.43
C LEU A 239 -21.98 31.11 9.56
N ALA A 240 -21.78 30.69 10.80
CA ALA A 240 -21.98 31.55 11.98
C ALA A 240 -20.79 31.48 12.96
N ALA A 241 -20.34 32.62 13.46
CA ALA A 241 -19.24 32.73 14.42
C ALA A 241 -19.77 32.71 15.87
N THR A 242 -19.49 31.64 16.60
CA THR A 242 -20.04 31.34 17.93
C THR A 242 -18.94 31.34 19.01
N ALA A 243 -19.32 31.11 20.27
CA ALA A 243 -18.41 31.04 21.42
C ALA A 243 -17.50 32.28 21.57
N GLY A 244 -18.00 33.46 21.23
CA GLY A 244 -17.24 34.73 21.22
C GLY A 244 -16.17 34.81 20.13
N GLY A 245 -16.42 34.23 18.95
CA GLY A 245 -15.49 34.27 17.82
C GLY A 245 -14.36 33.24 17.91
N LYS A 246 -14.54 32.16 18.69
CA LYS A 246 -13.60 31.04 18.83
C LYS A 246 -13.97 29.82 17.97
N GLN A 247 -15.21 29.75 17.51
CA GLN A 247 -15.73 28.66 16.69
C GLN A 247 -16.48 29.23 15.49
N LEU A 248 -16.33 28.63 14.31
CA LEU A 248 -17.24 28.85 13.19
C LEU A 248 -18.09 27.59 13.00
N VAL A 249 -19.41 27.74 12.97
CA VAL A 249 -20.36 26.66 12.72
C VAL A 249 -20.89 26.80 11.30
N LEU A 250 -20.68 25.77 10.48
CA LEU A 250 -21.22 25.60 9.14
C LEU A 250 -22.39 24.61 9.20
N HIS A 251 -23.58 25.03 8.75
CA HIS A 251 -24.77 24.18 8.79
C HIS A 251 -25.56 24.17 7.47
N GLY A 252 -26.11 22.99 7.16
CA GLY A 252 -27.03 22.74 6.05
C GLY A 252 -26.46 23.10 4.68
N GLY A 253 -27.34 23.52 3.76
CA GLY A 253 -27.01 23.78 2.36
C GLY A 253 -26.90 22.51 1.48
N GLN A 254 -26.71 22.69 0.18
CA GLN A 254 -26.66 21.60 -0.81
C GLN A 254 -25.36 21.63 -1.62
N SER A 255 -24.82 20.46 -1.97
CA SER A 255 -23.85 20.33 -3.05
C SER A 255 -24.43 19.53 -4.22
N ARG A 256 -23.97 19.84 -5.44
CA ARG A 256 -24.25 19.05 -6.65
C ARG A 256 -23.52 17.70 -6.67
N THR A 257 -22.51 17.54 -5.82
CA THR A 257 -21.64 16.36 -5.72
C THR A 257 -21.98 15.43 -4.55
N HIS A 258 -22.75 15.90 -3.56
CA HIS A 258 -23.04 15.17 -2.32
C HIS A 258 -24.47 15.43 -1.81
N GLU A 259 -25.30 14.39 -1.83
CA GLU A 259 -26.76 14.48 -1.65
C GLU A 259 -27.25 14.62 -0.19
N SER A 260 -26.35 14.70 0.79
CA SER A 260 -26.70 14.64 2.23
C SER A 260 -26.28 15.85 3.08
N LEU A 261 -25.58 16.83 2.51
CA LEU A 261 -24.96 17.95 3.27
C LEU A 261 -25.98 18.81 4.07
N ALA A 262 -27.26 18.79 3.67
CA ALA A 262 -28.31 19.62 4.26
C ALA A 262 -28.57 19.35 5.75
N ARG A 263 -28.18 18.18 6.29
CA ARG A 263 -28.25 17.84 7.73
C ARG A 263 -26.93 17.94 8.48
N GLU A 264 -25.83 18.19 7.77
CA GLU A 264 -24.50 18.22 8.36
C GLU A 264 -24.32 19.47 9.23
N THR A 265 -23.61 19.30 10.35
CA THR A 265 -23.09 20.41 11.15
C THR A 265 -21.59 20.20 11.26
N ALA A 266 -20.80 21.09 10.65
CA ALA A 266 -19.35 21.08 10.75
C ALA A 266 -18.90 22.29 11.59
N VAL A 267 -17.94 22.09 12.49
CA VAL A 267 -17.46 23.13 13.40
C VAL A 267 -15.96 23.30 13.22
N LEU A 268 -15.53 24.52 12.90
CA LEU A 268 -14.14 24.90 12.87
C LEU A 268 -13.75 25.52 14.21
N SER A 269 -12.88 24.85 14.97
CA SER A 269 -12.21 25.45 16.12
C SER A 269 -11.12 26.40 15.63
N LEU A 270 -11.20 27.69 15.98
CA LEU A 270 -10.21 28.70 15.61
C LEU A 270 -8.97 28.68 16.52
N ASP A 271 -9.07 28.04 17.70
CA ASP A 271 -7.92 27.84 18.59
C ASP A 271 -7.01 26.67 18.10
N THR A 272 -7.57 25.67 17.41
CA THR A 272 -6.79 24.51 16.86
C THR A 272 -6.65 24.52 15.34
N LEU A 273 -7.46 25.31 14.64
CA LEU A 273 -7.55 25.41 13.18
C LEU A 273 -7.95 24.07 12.51
N GLN A 274 -8.81 23.33 13.19
CA GLN A 274 -9.33 22.03 12.74
C GLN A 274 -10.86 22.05 12.62
N TRP A 275 -11.34 21.46 11.53
CA TRP A 275 -12.73 21.07 11.34
C TRP A 275 -13.03 19.78 12.11
N GLU A 276 -14.13 19.82 12.85
CA GLU A 276 -14.72 18.72 13.60
C GLU A 276 -16.16 18.51 13.11
N GLN A 277 -16.56 17.25 12.90
CA GLN A 277 -17.94 16.83 12.69
C GLN A 277 -18.46 16.24 14.02
N PRO A 278 -19.06 17.05 14.92
CA PRO A 278 -19.55 16.54 16.20
C PRO A 278 -20.74 15.59 16.02
N GLU A 279 -20.82 14.55 16.86
CA GLU A 279 -21.98 13.66 16.94
C GLU A 279 -23.20 14.40 17.55
N THR A 280 -23.93 15.13 16.71
CA THR A 280 -25.15 15.82 17.13
C THR A 280 -26.28 14.82 17.38
N ALA A 281 -26.53 14.48 18.65
CA ALA A 281 -27.47 13.43 19.08
C ALA A 281 -28.94 13.58 18.58
N VAL A 282 -29.28 14.75 18.02
CA VAL A 282 -30.45 14.97 17.16
C VAL A 282 -29.97 15.83 16.00
N HIS A 283 -30.31 15.46 14.75
CA HIS A 283 -30.12 16.33 13.59
C HIS A 283 -31.44 17.07 13.28
N PRO A 284 -31.40 18.37 12.94
CA PRO A 284 -32.57 19.04 12.39
C PRO A 284 -32.93 18.46 11.01
N THR A 285 -34.11 18.81 10.50
CA THR A 285 -34.47 18.55 9.10
C THR A 285 -33.44 19.18 8.17
N GLY A 286 -33.10 18.52 7.06
CA GLY A 286 -32.18 19.09 6.09
C GLY A 286 -32.80 20.31 5.41
N LEU A 287 -32.19 21.49 5.57
CA LEU A 287 -32.80 22.77 5.20
C LEU A 287 -31.85 23.64 4.36
N LEU A 288 -32.37 24.15 3.25
CA LEU A 288 -31.72 25.08 2.33
C LEU A 288 -32.27 26.49 2.52
N ALA A 289 -31.41 27.50 2.45
CA ALA A 289 -31.78 28.92 2.57
C ALA A 289 -32.57 29.24 3.85
N HIS A 290 -32.22 28.54 4.93
CA HIS A 290 -32.54 28.91 6.30
C HIS A 290 -31.68 30.11 6.73
N THR A 291 -32.01 30.75 7.86
CA THR A 291 -31.04 31.63 8.55
C THR A 291 -30.52 30.95 9.80
N ALA A 292 -29.31 31.34 10.25
CA ALA A 292 -28.77 30.95 11.54
C ALA A 292 -28.28 32.20 12.28
N THR A 293 -28.85 32.47 13.44
CA THR A 293 -28.62 33.68 14.24
C THR A 293 -28.03 33.30 15.59
N VAL A 294 -26.88 33.89 15.92
CA VAL A 294 -26.23 33.67 17.23
C VAL A 294 -27.06 34.33 18.32
N THR A 295 -27.38 33.60 19.38
CA THR A 295 -28.21 34.06 20.50
C THR A 295 -27.45 33.90 21.82
N GLY A 296 -27.30 34.99 22.57
CA GLY A 296 -26.39 35.02 23.73
C GLY A 296 -24.94 34.71 23.31
N ARG A 297 -24.27 33.82 24.06
CA ARG A 297 -22.85 33.45 23.81
C ARG A 297 -22.68 32.14 23.02
N ASN A 298 -23.43 31.11 23.42
CA ASN A 298 -23.16 29.71 23.10
C ASN A 298 -24.38 28.98 22.49
N LYS A 299 -25.29 29.72 21.84
CA LYS A 299 -26.45 29.17 21.13
C LYS A 299 -26.51 29.72 19.71
N LEU A 300 -26.80 28.85 18.76
CA LEU A 300 -27.09 29.20 17.37
C LEU A 300 -28.54 28.80 17.06
N MET A 301 -29.41 29.79 16.83
CA MET A 301 -30.80 29.56 16.44
C MET A 301 -30.90 29.47 14.92
N VAL A 302 -31.37 28.34 14.39
CA VAL A 302 -31.75 28.19 12.98
C VAL A 302 -33.26 28.37 12.83
N PHE A 303 -33.68 29.09 11.79
CA PHE A 303 -35.09 29.26 11.45
C PHE A 303 -35.35 29.08 9.96
N GLY A 304 -36.48 28.45 9.65
CA GLY A 304 -37.05 28.37 8.31
C GLY A 304 -36.21 27.60 7.30
N GLY A 305 -36.19 28.05 6.05
CA GLY A 305 -35.58 27.34 4.92
C GLY A 305 -36.56 26.42 4.20
N SER A 306 -36.05 25.62 3.26
CA SER A 306 -36.81 24.63 2.48
C SER A 306 -36.14 23.25 2.49
N THR A 307 -36.94 22.20 2.47
CA THR A 307 -36.47 20.81 2.26
C THR A 307 -36.24 20.46 0.79
N GLY A 308 -36.58 21.38 -0.13
CA GLY A 308 -36.73 21.13 -1.56
C GLY A 308 -38.21 21.03 -1.95
N GLU A 309 -38.99 20.27 -1.17
CA GLU A 309 -40.43 20.06 -1.38
C GLU A 309 -41.28 21.11 -0.65
N ASP A 310 -40.95 21.39 0.61
CA ASP A 310 -41.74 22.24 1.52
C ASP A 310 -40.88 23.34 2.16
N ALA A 311 -41.48 24.50 2.43
CA ALA A 311 -40.88 25.53 3.28
C ALA A 311 -41.15 25.24 4.76
N SER A 312 -40.19 25.59 5.61
CA SER A 312 -40.24 25.41 7.06
C SER A 312 -40.60 26.70 7.79
N ALA A 313 -41.33 26.55 8.91
CA ALA A 313 -41.48 27.55 9.98
C ALA A 313 -40.90 27.06 11.31
N ALA A 314 -40.14 25.96 11.30
CA ALA A 314 -39.51 25.42 12.50
C ALA A 314 -38.38 26.33 12.98
N ALA A 315 -38.29 26.49 14.30
CA ALA A 315 -37.19 27.12 15.00
C ALA A 315 -36.41 26.03 15.77
N THR A 316 -35.10 25.94 15.55
CA THR A 316 -34.21 25.01 16.26
C THR A 316 -33.01 25.75 16.84
N VAL A 317 -32.43 25.23 17.92
CA VAL A 317 -31.25 25.81 18.57
C VAL A 317 -30.20 24.74 18.78
N LEU A 318 -29.00 24.97 18.25
CA LEU A 318 -27.78 24.27 18.60
C LEU A 318 -27.15 24.94 19.82
N SER A 319 -26.98 24.17 20.90
CA SER A 319 -26.10 24.51 22.01
C SER A 319 -24.65 24.18 21.62
N THR A 320 -23.78 25.19 21.48
CA THR A 320 -22.40 24.99 21.00
C THR A 320 -21.47 24.44 22.08
N ASP A 321 -21.84 24.54 23.36
CA ASP A 321 -21.09 23.93 24.47
C ASP A 321 -21.25 22.40 24.51
N THR A 322 -22.33 21.88 23.93
CA THR A 322 -22.71 20.46 24.01
C THR A 322 -22.94 19.79 22.66
N MET A 323 -22.82 20.56 21.57
CA MET A 323 -23.17 20.20 20.19
C MET A 323 -24.51 19.43 20.07
N ARG A 324 -25.54 19.94 20.75
CA ARG A 324 -26.88 19.34 20.77
C ARG A 324 -27.91 20.30 20.21
N TRP A 325 -28.67 19.84 19.23
CA TRP A 325 -29.84 20.51 18.72
C TRP A 325 -31.05 20.31 19.65
N SER A 326 -31.92 21.30 19.67
CA SER A 326 -33.18 21.32 20.39
C SER A 326 -34.22 22.11 19.57
N SER A 327 -35.48 21.70 19.58
CA SER A 327 -36.55 22.47 18.92
C SER A 327 -37.08 23.55 19.87
N ILE A 328 -37.27 24.77 19.37
CA ILE A 328 -38.06 25.78 20.09
C ILE A 328 -39.54 25.49 19.79
N THR A 329 -40.29 25.10 20.81
CA THR A 329 -41.75 25.23 20.79
C THR A 329 -42.08 26.66 21.18
N ALA A 330 -42.50 27.48 20.22
CA ALA A 330 -42.90 28.85 20.49
C ALA A 330 -44.24 28.89 21.27
N ASN A 331 -44.38 29.85 22.18
CA ASN A 331 -45.58 30.05 22.97
C ASN A 331 -46.59 30.94 22.22
N GLY A 332 -47.85 30.51 22.18
CA GLY A 332 -48.97 31.22 21.53
C GLY A 332 -49.41 30.60 20.20
N LEU A 333 -50.38 31.25 19.53
CA LEU A 333 -50.96 30.80 18.26
C LEU A 333 -50.39 31.53 17.03
N ASN A 334 -49.75 32.69 17.24
CA ASN A 334 -49.15 33.48 16.16
C ASN A 334 -47.71 33.01 15.94
N GLN A 335 -47.33 32.78 14.68
CA GLN A 335 -45.97 32.48 14.27
C GLN A 335 -45.76 32.97 12.81
N PRO A 336 -44.53 33.33 12.41
CA PRO A 336 -44.23 33.65 11.02
C PRO A 336 -44.60 32.49 10.08
N PRO A 337 -45.24 32.77 8.92
CA PRO A 337 -45.49 31.74 7.91
C PRO A 337 -44.18 31.12 7.38
N PRO A 338 -44.22 29.85 6.92
CA PRO A 338 -43.05 29.13 6.41
C PRO A 338 -42.33 29.87 5.28
N ARG A 339 -41.01 30.00 5.39
CA ARG A 339 -40.22 30.89 4.52
C ARG A 339 -38.75 30.49 4.39
N LEU A 340 -38.18 30.79 3.23
CA LEU A 340 -36.76 30.63 2.91
C LEU A 340 -36.17 31.94 2.35
N SER A 341 -34.84 32.07 2.34
CA SER A 341 -34.11 33.26 1.88
C SER A 341 -34.57 34.57 2.54
N HIS A 342 -35.02 34.49 3.80
CA HIS A 342 -35.36 35.64 4.63
C HIS A 342 -34.10 36.21 5.32
N ALA A 343 -34.19 37.42 5.85
CA ALA A 343 -33.10 38.03 6.60
C ALA A 343 -33.38 37.94 8.11
N ALA A 344 -32.37 37.68 8.94
CA ALA A 344 -32.55 37.52 10.39
C ALA A 344 -31.38 38.08 11.21
N ALA A 345 -31.68 38.67 12.38
CA ALA A 345 -30.69 39.25 13.29
C ALA A 345 -31.16 39.19 14.76
N ALA A 346 -30.23 38.98 15.70
CA ALA A 346 -30.50 39.12 17.13
C ALA A 346 -30.18 40.54 17.60
N LEU A 347 -31.07 41.13 18.40
CA LEU A 347 -30.89 42.45 19.01
C LEU A 347 -31.48 42.41 20.43
N ARG A 348 -30.64 42.70 21.43
CA ARG A 348 -30.96 42.54 22.86
C ARG A 348 -31.44 41.10 23.16
N ASP A 349 -32.68 40.98 23.61
CA ASP A 349 -33.42 39.80 24.05
C ASP A 349 -34.31 39.18 22.95
N LYS A 350 -34.24 39.67 21.71
CA LYS A 350 -35.15 39.26 20.62
C LYS A 350 -34.42 38.90 19.32
N VAL A 351 -34.97 37.94 18.58
CA VAL A 351 -34.55 37.60 17.21
C VAL A 351 -35.58 38.14 16.22
N TYR A 352 -35.12 39.01 15.34
CA TYR A 352 -35.95 39.64 14.30
C TYR A 352 -35.77 38.92 12.97
N ILE A 353 -36.88 38.72 12.25
CA ILE A 353 -36.93 38.10 10.93
C ILE A 353 -37.69 39.01 9.97
N PHE A 354 -37.07 39.36 8.85
CA PHE A 354 -37.65 40.21 7.81
C PHE A 354 -37.77 39.48 6.47
N GLY A 355 -38.96 39.54 5.87
CA GLY A 355 -39.19 39.17 4.47
C GLY A 355 -38.84 37.72 4.12
N GLY A 356 -38.18 37.53 2.98
CA GLY A 356 -37.92 36.23 2.35
C GLY A 356 -38.98 35.84 1.33
N MET A 357 -39.08 34.54 1.04
CA MET A 357 -40.12 33.99 0.16
C MET A 357 -40.77 32.74 0.73
N THR A 358 -42.04 32.52 0.37
CA THR A 358 -42.76 31.26 0.58
C THR A 358 -42.35 30.21 -0.46
N ILE A 359 -42.73 28.93 -0.26
CA ILE A 359 -42.46 27.84 -1.23
C ILE A 359 -43.05 28.13 -2.62
N ASN A 360 -44.18 28.83 -2.68
CA ASN A 360 -44.85 29.26 -3.92
C ASN A 360 -44.16 30.46 -4.61
N GLY A 361 -42.98 30.89 -4.14
CA GLY A 361 -42.25 32.04 -4.70
C GLY A 361 -42.80 33.42 -4.35
N HIS A 362 -43.90 33.53 -3.60
CA HIS A 362 -44.38 34.83 -3.12
C HIS A 362 -43.37 35.43 -2.13
N LEU A 363 -42.87 36.62 -2.47
CA LEU A 363 -41.97 37.42 -1.65
C LEU A 363 -42.72 38.12 -0.51
N LEU A 364 -42.02 38.34 0.60
CA LEU A 364 -42.56 38.92 1.84
C LEU A 364 -41.79 40.20 2.22
N ASN A 365 -42.47 41.12 2.91
CA ASN A 365 -41.90 42.32 3.57
C ASN A 365 -42.37 42.48 5.02
N ASP A 366 -42.90 41.42 5.63
CA ASP A 366 -43.30 41.43 7.03
C ASP A 366 -42.10 41.34 7.97
N LEU A 367 -42.26 41.86 9.18
CA LEU A 367 -41.28 41.78 10.25
C LEU A 367 -41.88 41.00 11.42
N TRP A 368 -41.16 39.98 11.88
CA TRP A 368 -41.50 39.21 13.07
C TRP A 368 -40.38 39.31 14.10
N ALA A 369 -40.74 39.29 15.38
CA ALA A 369 -39.79 39.18 16.48
C ALA A 369 -40.14 37.98 17.37
N LEU A 370 -39.19 37.09 17.58
CA LEU A 370 -39.23 36.10 18.66
C LEU A 370 -38.61 36.73 19.90
N ASP A 371 -39.38 36.77 20.97
CA ASP A 371 -38.89 37.06 22.32
C ASP A 371 -38.18 35.82 22.88
N LEU A 372 -36.91 35.95 23.32
CA LEU A 372 -36.12 34.80 23.78
C LEU A 372 -36.37 34.42 25.25
N ASP A 373 -37.00 35.30 26.04
CA ASP A 373 -37.31 35.03 27.45
C ASP A 373 -38.71 34.38 27.58
N SER A 374 -39.69 34.86 26.82
CA SER A 374 -41.05 34.28 26.79
C SER A 374 -41.23 33.17 25.73
N MET A 375 -40.31 33.07 24.76
CA MET A 375 -40.44 32.24 23.55
C MET A 375 -41.71 32.53 22.72
N THR A 376 -42.27 33.74 22.79
CA THR A 376 -43.45 34.15 21.99
C THR A 376 -43.05 34.88 20.71
N TRP A 377 -43.64 34.51 19.58
CA TRP A 377 -43.57 35.31 18.35
C TRP A 377 -44.54 36.49 18.37
N SER A 378 -44.10 37.61 17.81
CA SER A 378 -44.92 38.81 17.59
C SER A 378 -44.74 39.33 16.17
N HIS A 379 -45.84 39.69 15.51
CA HIS A 379 -45.82 40.41 14.23
C HIS A 379 -45.62 41.90 14.51
N CYS A 380 -44.56 42.49 13.98
CA CYS A 380 -44.19 43.88 14.22
C CYS A 380 -44.84 44.79 13.19
N THR A 381 -45.95 45.44 13.55
CA THR A 381 -46.55 46.52 12.74
C THR A 381 -45.58 47.70 12.66
N CYS A 382 -44.94 47.87 11.50
CA CYS A 382 -43.94 48.91 11.28
C CYS A 382 -44.51 50.11 10.51
N TYR A 383 -43.89 51.27 10.70
CA TYR A 383 -44.26 52.56 10.10
C TYR A 383 -43.09 53.15 9.29
N GLY A 384 -43.33 54.25 8.58
CA GLY A 384 -42.30 54.95 7.81
C GLY A 384 -42.04 54.35 6.42
N LEU A 385 -40.81 54.46 5.92
CA LEU A 385 -40.41 54.01 4.59
C LEU A 385 -40.03 52.53 4.62
N ALA A 386 -41.03 51.65 4.72
CA ALA A 386 -40.84 50.21 4.76
C ALA A 386 -40.16 49.67 3.47
N PRO A 387 -39.21 48.72 3.57
CA PRO A 387 -38.58 48.10 2.41
C PRO A 387 -39.57 47.31 1.54
N SER A 388 -39.25 47.18 0.25
CA SER A 388 -39.96 46.28 -0.67
C SER A 388 -39.82 44.81 -0.28
N ALA A 389 -40.81 43.99 -0.66
CA ALA A 389 -40.79 42.54 -0.48
C ALA A 389 -39.61 41.92 -1.24
N ARG A 390 -38.80 41.12 -0.54
CA ARG A 390 -37.49 40.71 -1.03
C ARG A 390 -36.97 39.42 -0.40
N LYS A 391 -36.15 38.70 -1.16
CA LYS A 391 -35.35 37.54 -0.72
C LYS A 391 -33.85 37.87 -0.72
N GLY A 392 -33.06 37.09 0.01
CA GLY A 392 -31.59 37.13 -0.03
C GLY A 392 -30.96 38.46 0.42
N ALA A 393 -31.71 39.29 1.14
CA ALA A 393 -31.22 40.50 1.79
C ALA A 393 -30.49 40.14 3.08
N SER A 394 -29.56 40.99 3.51
CA SER A 394 -28.83 40.81 4.77
C SER A 394 -29.38 41.75 5.82
N LEU A 395 -29.61 41.24 7.04
CA LEU A 395 -30.11 42.00 8.20
C LEU A 395 -29.08 41.90 9.33
N CYS A 396 -28.74 43.03 9.94
CA CYS A 396 -27.75 43.10 11.01
C CYS A 396 -28.19 44.09 12.11
N ALA A 397 -27.60 43.94 13.30
CA ALA A 397 -27.95 44.65 14.51
C ALA A 397 -26.85 45.64 14.92
N THR A 398 -27.21 46.83 15.43
CA THR A 398 -26.22 47.76 15.99
C THR A 398 -25.79 47.39 17.41
N GLU A 399 -24.51 47.61 17.72
CA GLU A 399 -23.94 47.38 19.05
C GLU A 399 -24.62 48.22 20.16
N ASP A 400 -25.16 49.39 19.82
CA ASP A 400 -25.93 50.23 20.75
C ASP A 400 -27.31 49.65 21.11
N GLY A 401 -27.72 48.55 20.48
CA GLY A 401 -28.97 47.87 20.72
C GLY A 401 -30.21 48.59 20.19
N ARG A 402 -30.11 49.63 19.36
CA ARG A 402 -31.26 50.48 18.96
C ARG A 402 -31.82 50.24 17.57
N ARG A 403 -31.01 49.72 16.64
CA ARG A 403 -31.37 49.65 15.22
C ARG A 403 -31.07 48.29 14.61
N LEU A 404 -31.86 47.96 13.60
CA LEU A 404 -31.56 46.91 12.63
C LEU A 404 -31.30 47.56 11.27
N TYR A 405 -30.25 47.14 10.58
CA TYR A 405 -29.91 47.60 9.23
C TYR A 405 -30.14 46.47 8.23
N LEU A 406 -30.87 46.79 7.15
CA LEU A 406 -31.22 45.88 6.06
C LEU A 406 -30.59 46.39 4.76
N VAL A 407 -29.87 45.51 4.06
CA VAL A 407 -29.19 45.85 2.79
C VAL A 407 -29.57 44.86 1.68
N GLY A 408 -29.81 45.41 0.49
CA GLY A 408 -29.87 44.68 -0.78
C GLY A 408 -30.93 43.56 -0.83
N GLY A 409 -30.58 42.46 -1.49
CA GLY A 409 -31.47 41.35 -1.82
C GLY A 409 -32.07 41.46 -3.23
N HIS A 410 -33.18 40.76 -3.46
CA HIS A 410 -33.86 40.67 -4.76
C HIS A 410 -35.38 40.93 -4.62
N ASP A 411 -35.93 41.90 -5.34
CA ASP A 411 -37.36 42.32 -5.25
C ASP A 411 -38.33 41.51 -6.12
N GLY A 412 -37.83 40.47 -6.79
CA GLY A 412 -38.59 39.65 -7.73
C GLY A 412 -38.49 40.11 -9.19
N ARG A 413 -37.87 41.26 -9.44
CA ARG A 413 -37.64 41.83 -10.79
C ARG A 413 -36.18 42.16 -11.04
N LYS A 414 -35.42 42.49 -9.99
CA LYS A 414 -34.00 42.85 -10.03
C LYS A 414 -33.32 42.60 -8.70
N LEU A 415 -31.99 42.58 -8.72
CA LEU A 415 -31.17 42.76 -7.53
C LEU A 415 -31.20 44.20 -7.00
N LEU A 416 -30.84 44.36 -5.73
CA LEU A 416 -30.87 45.60 -4.98
C LEU A 416 -29.53 45.91 -4.28
N ASN A 417 -29.24 47.20 -4.13
CA ASN A 417 -28.20 47.75 -3.26
C ASN A 417 -28.74 48.88 -2.35
N ASP A 418 -30.06 48.93 -2.17
CA ASP A 418 -30.71 49.86 -1.25
C ASP A 418 -30.42 49.50 0.21
N CYS A 419 -30.45 50.52 1.07
CA CYS A 419 -30.10 50.42 2.49
C CYS A 419 -31.23 51.04 3.32
N TYR A 420 -31.66 50.33 4.36
CA TYR A 420 -32.67 50.81 5.30
C TYR A 420 -32.21 50.56 6.73
N TYR A 421 -32.72 51.35 7.67
CA TYR A 421 -32.69 51.00 9.09
C TYR A 421 -34.09 51.07 9.72
N LEU A 422 -34.31 50.18 10.69
CA LEU A 422 -35.47 50.18 11.57
C LEU A 422 -35.03 50.77 12.92
N GLU A 423 -35.70 51.82 13.38
CA GLU A 423 -35.60 52.26 14.77
C GLU A 423 -36.54 51.42 15.63
N VAL A 424 -35.98 50.44 16.34
CA VAL A 424 -36.75 49.32 16.91
C VAL A 424 -37.72 49.76 18.02
N GLU A 425 -37.34 50.75 18.82
CA GLU A 425 -38.18 51.31 19.89
C GLU A 425 -39.42 52.08 19.36
N ARG A 426 -39.43 52.43 18.06
CA ARG A 426 -40.58 53.07 17.37
C ARG A 426 -41.21 52.19 16.29
N LEU A 427 -40.63 51.02 15.99
CA LEU A 427 -40.90 50.21 14.80
C LEU A 427 -40.97 51.07 13.51
N MET A 428 -40.08 52.04 13.36
CA MET A 428 -40.10 53.00 12.25
C MET A 428 -38.95 52.75 11.27
N TRP A 429 -39.28 52.37 10.04
CA TRP A 429 -38.34 52.21 8.94
C TRP A 429 -37.96 53.55 8.32
N SER A 430 -36.68 53.72 8.02
CA SER A 430 -36.12 54.84 7.28
C SER A 430 -35.16 54.33 6.21
N GLN A 431 -35.25 54.88 5.00
CA GLN A 431 -34.30 54.62 3.93
C GLN A 431 -33.02 55.45 4.14
N ILE A 432 -31.88 54.86 3.82
CA ILE A 432 -30.59 55.54 3.74
C ILE A 432 -30.28 55.75 2.27
N THR A 433 -29.76 56.94 1.92
CA THR A 433 -29.23 57.24 0.59
C THR A 433 -27.74 57.56 0.71
N PRO A 434 -26.84 56.55 0.71
CA PRO A 434 -25.41 56.80 0.80
C PRO A 434 -24.87 57.54 -0.43
N SER A 435 -23.82 58.33 -0.19
CA SER A 435 -22.92 58.86 -1.20
C SER A 435 -21.76 57.88 -1.50
N GLY A 436 -20.81 58.26 -2.37
CA GLY A 436 -19.64 57.43 -2.69
C GLY A 436 -19.91 56.29 -3.70
N PRO A 437 -18.89 55.46 -4.00
CA PRO A 437 -19.02 54.28 -4.84
C PRO A 437 -19.88 53.21 -4.17
N ALA A 438 -21.20 53.26 -4.43
CA ALA A 438 -22.14 52.24 -3.95
C ALA A 438 -21.82 50.85 -4.56
N PRO A 439 -22.02 49.76 -3.78
CA PRO A 439 -21.76 48.40 -4.21
C PRO A 439 -22.67 47.96 -5.38
N GLU A 440 -22.20 47.01 -6.20
CA GLU A 440 -23.07 46.31 -7.16
C GLU A 440 -24.32 45.72 -6.47
N PRO A 441 -25.52 45.83 -7.06
CA PRO A 441 -26.75 45.17 -6.58
C PRO A 441 -26.56 43.68 -6.38
N ARG A 442 -26.96 43.16 -5.21
CA ARG A 442 -26.58 41.81 -4.76
C ARG A 442 -27.56 41.15 -3.79
N GLU A 443 -27.66 39.82 -3.89
CA GLU A 443 -28.32 38.97 -2.91
C GLU A 443 -27.36 37.91 -2.33
N GLN A 444 -27.77 37.23 -1.24
CA GLN A 444 -26.98 36.23 -0.49
C GLN A 444 -25.60 36.74 -0.04
N HIS A 445 -25.48 38.05 0.18
CA HIS A 445 -24.29 38.71 0.72
C HIS A 445 -24.34 38.73 2.25
N VAL A 446 -23.17 38.81 2.88
CA VAL A 446 -23.03 38.89 4.34
C VAL A 446 -22.91 40.35 4.73
N ALA A 447 -23.66 40.79 5.75
CA ALA A 447 -23.55 42.12 6.35
C ALA A 447 -23.34 42.05 7.86
N ALA A 448 -22.55 42.97 8.41
CA ALA A 448 -22.29 43.09 9.83
C ALA A 448 -21.97 44.54 10.25
N VAL A 449 -22.34 44.92 11.47
CA VAL A 449 -21.97 46.20 12.07
C VAL A 449 -20.71 46.03 12.92
N LEU A 450 -19.83 47.03 12.85
CA LEU A 450 -18.70 47.22 13.77
C LEU A 450 -18.62 48.71 14.13
N GLY A 451 -18.91 49.05 15.38
CA GLY A 451 -19.03 50.43 15.85
C GLY A 451 -20.03 51.26 15.02
N LYS A 452 -19.55 52.35 14.40
CA LYS A 452 -20.36 53.24 13.54
C LYS A 452 -20.48 52.77 12.07
N TYR A 453 -19.87 51.65 11.71
CA TYR A 453 -19.71 51.22 10.32
C TYR A 453 -20.50 49.94 10.00
N LEU A 454 -21.08 49.87 8.81
CA LEU A 454 -21.74 48.70 8.25
C LEU A 454 -20.89 48.10 7.14
N PHE A 455 -20.43 46.87 7.34
CA PHE A 455 -19.68 46.08 6.39
C PHE A 455 -20.63 45.23 5.56
N ILE A 456 -20.35 45.10 4.26
CA ILE A 456 -20.91 44.04 3.42
C ILE A 456 -19.80 43.34 2.65
N THR A 457 -19.94 42.03 2.43
CA THR A 457 -18.98 41.25 1.66
C THR A 457 -19.65 40.17 0.81
N GLY A 458 -19.14 39.97 -0.40
CA GLY A 458 -19.55 38.91 -1.31
C GLY A 458 -21.01 38.96 -1.76
N GLY A 459 -21.61 37.78 -1.98
CA GLY A 459 -22.95 37.59 -2.55
C GLY A 459 -22.93 37.32 -4.05
N CYS A 460 -24.06 37.55 -4.72
CA CYS A 460 -24.24 37.33 -6.16
C CYS A 460 -24.76 38.61 -6.85
N SER A 461 -24.16 39.03 -7.96
CA SER A 461 -24.74 40.01 -8.90
C SER A 461 -25.15 39.37 -10.24
N GLU A 462 -25.93 40.05 -11.06
CA GLU A 462 -26.33 39.59 -12.40
C GLU A 462 -25.12 39.52 -13.34
N ALA A 463 -24.90 38.41 -14.06
CA ALA A 463 -23.81 38.33 -15.03
C ALA A 463 -24.12 39.15 -16.31
N PRO A 464 -23.14 39.88 -16.88
CA PRO A 464 -23.36 40.64 -18.11
C PRO A 464 -23.70 39.71 -19.29
N ALA A 465 -24.69 40.09 -20.08
CA ALA A 465 -25.31 39.24 -21.10
C ALA A 465 -24.34 38.59 -22.13
N ALA A 466 -23.17 39.19 -22.36
CA ALA A 466 -22.12 38.62 -23.20
C ALA A 466 -21.58 37.27 -22.69
N ALA A 467 -21.59 37.02 -21.38
CA ALA A 467 -21.14 35.76 -20.79
C ALA A 467 -22.17 34.63 -20.97
N ALA A 468 -23.47 34.95 -20.95
CA ALA A 468 -24.54 33.96 -21.08
C ALA A 468 -24.53 33.23 -22.44
N ALA A 469 -24.05 33.90 -23.50
CA ALA A 469 -23.91 33.32 -24.83
C ALA A 469 -22.90 32.16 -24.90
N GLY A 470 -21.96 32.06 -23.95
CA GLY A 470 -20.94 31.00 -23.91
C GLY A 470 -21.40 29.69 -23.24
N ALA A 471 -22.53 29.69 -22.52
CA ALA A 471 -22.97 28.55 -21.70
C ALA A 471 -23.94 27.58 -22.41
N GLY A 472 -24.23 27.80 -23.70
CA GLY A 472 -25.29 27.10 -24.42
C GLY A 472 -24.86 25.78 -25.09
N SER A 473 -24.71 24.68 -24.33
CA SER A 473 -24.92 23.28 -24.82
C SER A 473 -24.67 22.20 -23.74
N LEU A 474 -25.57 22.04 -22.75
CA LEU A 474 -25.64 20.80 -21.94
C LEU A 474 -26.97 20.57 -21.18
N ALA A 475 -28.09 21.13 -21.65
CA ALA A 475 -29.41 21.03 -21.01
C ALA A 475 -30.34 20.01 -21.72
N ALA A 476 -30.01 18.72 -21.67
CA ALA A 476 -30.77 17.67 -22.38
C ALA A 476 -30.67 16.24 -21.79
N ALA A 477 -30.81 16.06 -20.47
CA ALA A 477 -31.07 14.75 -19.86
C ALA A 477 -31.65 14.90 -18.43
N GLY A 478 -32.66 14.08 -18.10
CA GLY A 478 -33.24 14.01 -16.74
C GLY A 478 -34.13 15.20 -16.37
N GLY A 479 -35.42 14.95 -16.16
CA GLY A 479 -36.34 15.93 -15.57
C GLY A 479 -36.81 15.43 -14.22
N ASP A 480 -36.64 16.25 -13.18
CA ASP A 480 -37.27 16.12 -11.86
C ASP A 480 -37.35 17.50 -11.19
N ALA A 481 -38.06 17.61 -10.06
CA ALA A 481 -38.70 18.84 -9.58
C ALA A 481 -37.79 19.97 -9.01
N ALA A 482 -36.53 20.09 -9.43
CA ALA A 482 -35.59 21.14 -8.97
C ALA A 482 -35.81 22.54 -9.61
N ALA A 483 -36.83 22.70 -10.46
CA ALA A 483 -37.01 23.89 -11.32
C ALA A 483 -37.57 25.15 -10.64
N ALA A 484 -37.91 25.10 -9.34
CA ALA A 484 -38.56 26.21 -8.63
C ALA A 484 -37.62 27.35 -8.19
N VAL A 485 -36.31 27.09 -8.09
CA VAL A 485 -35.30 28.12 -7.77
C VAL A 485 -34.66 28.60 -9.07
N GLY A 486 -35.24 29.67 -9.64
CA GLY A 486 -34.88 30.18 -10.96
C GLY A 486 -33.39 30.55 -11.09
N GLY A 487 -32.64 29.72 -11.80
CA GLY A 487 -31.20 29.89 -12.02
C GLY A 487 -30.85 31.00 -13.00
N MET A 488 -30.89 32.26 -12.55
CA MET A 488 -30.09 33.32 -13.17
C MET A 488 -28.61 32.97 -13.03
N VAL A 489 -27.84 33.12 -14.12
CA VAL A 489 -26.38 32.96 -14.07
C VAL A 489 -25.80 34.19 -13.37
N GLY A 490 -25.48 34.05 -12.08
CA GLY A 490 -24.91 35.13 -11.27
C GLY A 490 -23.39 35.19 -11.31
N LYS A 491 -22.84 36.40 -11.27
CA LYS A 491 -21.44 36.67 -10.93
C LYS A 491 -21.31 36.50 -9.41
N ARG A 492 -20.51 35.53 -8.94
CA ARG A 492 -20.13 35.46 -7.52
C ARG A 492 -19.22 36.64 -7.19
N LEU A 493 -19.53 37.33 -6.10
CA LEU A 493 -18.79 38.46 -5.60
C LEU A 493 -17.87 38.03 -4.45
N THR A 494 -16.74 38.73 -4.29
CA THR A 494 -15.80 38.56 -3.15
C THR A 494 -15.29 39.89 -2.60
N ASP A 495 -15.74 40.99 -3.19
CA ASP A 495 -15.48 42.38 -2.80
C ASP A 495 -16.02 42.69 -1.39
N THR A 496 -15.45 43.69 -0.74
CA THR A 496 -15.89 44.13 0.60
C THR A 496 -16.03 45.65 0.61
N TYR A 497 -17.18 46.13 1.07
CA TYR A 497 -17.54 47.55 1.17
C TYR A 497 -17.90 47.93 2.61
N VAL A 498 -17.69 49.20 2.94
CA VAL A 498 -17.97 49.80 4.25
C VAL A 498 -18.86 51.03 4.06
N LEU A 499 -19.90 51.15 4.87
CA LEU A 499 -20.76 52.33 4.97
C LEU A 499 -20.57 52.97 6.35
N ASP A 500 -20.13 54.23 6.41
CA ASP A 500 -20.29 55.03 7.63
C ASP A 500 -21.79 55.31 7.83
N MET A 501 -22.36 54.89 8.96
CA MET A 501 -23.80 55.01 9.23
C MET A 501 -24.19 56.32 9.93
N TYR A 502 -23.23 57.13 10.40
CA TYR A 502 -23.47 58.25 11.33
C TYR A 502 -22.84 59.58 10.90
N THR A 503 -21.63 59.57 10.32
CA THR A 503 -20.84 60.78 10.00
C THR A 503 -21.15 61.35 8.60
N GLY A 504 -22.35 61.07 8.08
CA GLY A 504 -22.77 61.38 6.71
C GLY A 504 -22.68 60.13 5.83
N PRO A 505 -23.80 59.45 5.51
CA PRO A 505 -23.78 58.17 4.82
C PRO A 505 -22.98 58.17 3.51
N ALA A 506 -21.92 57.37 3.49
CA ALA A 506 -21.00 57.20 2.36
C ALA A 506 -20.52 55.75 2.29
N TRP A 507 -20.59 55.15 1.08
CA TRP A 507 -19.91 53.90 0.78
C TRP A 507 -18.46 54.16 0.39
N GLU A 508 -17.54 53.39 0.95
CA GLU A 508 -16.19 53.23 0.43
C GLU A 508 -15.85 51.73 0.31
N GLN A 509 -14.96 51.38 -0.61
CA GLN A 509 -14.59 50.00 -0.88
C GLN A 509 -13.38 49.62 -0.03
N LEU A 510 -13.54 48.63 0.85
CA LEU A 510 -12.44 48.11 1.67
C LEU A 510 -11.46 47.32 0.83
N ASP A 511 -11.95 46.48 -0.09
CA ASP A 511 -11.11 45.65 -0.96
C ASP A 511 -11.80 45.21 -2.28
N ASP A 512 -11.00 44.92 -3.31
CA ASP A 512 -11.45 44.40 -4.61
C ASP A 512 -11.87 42.93 -4.58
N GLY A 513 -11.39 42.18 -3.58
CA GLY A 513 -11.99 40.92 -3.19
C GLY A 513 -10.98 39.91 -2.69
N ALA A 514 -11.31 39.30 -1.55
CA ALA A 514 -10.45 38.49 -0.70
C ALA A 514 -9.41 37.63 -1.44
N TRP A 515 -9.83 36.91 -2.49
CA TRP A 515 -9.00 35.92 -3.19
C TRP A 515 -8.68 36.27 -4.66
N GLY A 516 -9.08 37.46 -5.12
CA GLY A 516 -8.95 37.89 -6.51
C GLY A 516 -9.86 37.16 -7.51
N ASN A 517 -10.04 37.75 -8.70
CA ASN A 517 -11.04 37.33 -9.69
C ASN A 517 -10.75 35.99 -10.44
N ASN A 518 -9.84 35.15 -9.95
CA ASN A 518 -9.40 33.93 -10.66
C ASN A 518 -10.28 32.69 -10.43
N LEU A 519 -11.36 32.77 -9.65
CA LEU A 519 -12.24 31.63 -9.32
C LEU A 519 -13.56 31.67 -10.10
N VAL A 520 -13.45 31.56 -11.42
CA VAL A 520 -14.55 31.69 -12.41
C VAL A 520 -15.65 30.60 -12.28
N TRP A 521 -15.41 29.53 -11.53
CA TRP A 521 -16.23 28.31 -11.53
C TRP A 521 -16.86 27.91 -10.19
N LEU A 522 -16.78 28.74 -9.16
CA LEU A 522 -17.36 28.40 -7.85
C LEU A 522 -18.87 28.64 -7.80
N LYS A 523 -19.55 27.74 -7.06
CA LYS A 523 -20.97 27.80 -6.69
C LYS A 523 -21.36 29.21 -6.27
N GLN A 524 -22.48 29.69 -6.81
CA GLN A 524 -22.81 31.11 -6.80
C GLN A 524 -23.34 31.54 -5.44
N MET A 525 -24.25 30.76 -4.84
CA MET A 525 -24.98 31.12 -3.62
C MET A 525 -24.43 30.45 -2.35
N SER A 526 -23.11 30.32 -2.24
CA SER A 526 -22.44 29.71 -1.07
C SER A 526 -22.00 30.77 -0.05
N VAL A 527 -22.52 30.70 1.17
CA VAL A 527 -22.22 31.66 2.25
C VAL A 527 -20.95 31.21 2.98
N ASN A 528 -19.80 31.60 2.42
CA ASN A 528 -18.47 31.20 2.88
C ASN A 528 -17.77 32.24 3.78
N SER A 529 -18.40 33.38 4.04
CA SER A 529 -17.86 34.46 4.87
C SER A 529 -18.70 34.69 6.13
N VAL A 530 -18.07 35.13 7.21
CA VAL A 530 -18.76 35.57 8.44
C VAL A 530 -17.88 36.57 9.19
N MET A 531 -18.49 37.59 9.80
CA MET A 531 -17.78 38.60 10.58
C MET A 531 -18.13 38.49 12.06
N HIS A 532 -17.14 38.64 12.94
CA HIS A 532 -17.33 38.66 14.39
C HIS A 532 -16.37 39.67 15.04
N GLY A 533 -16.92 40.67 15.73
CA GLY A 533 -16.14 41.83 16.16
C GLY A 533 -15.41 42.44 14.97
N SER A 534 -14.11 42.73 15.13
CA SER A 534 -13.29 43.30 14.05
C SER A 534 -12.65 42.27 13.10
N ARG A 535 -13.09 41.01 13.11
CA ARG A 535 -12.54 39.94 12.26
C ARG A 535 -13.55 39.46 11.23
N LEU A 536 -13.19 39.54 9.95
CA LEU A 536 -13.87 38.90 8.84
C LEU A 536 -13.17 37.58 8.51
N PHE A 537 -13.89 36.48 8.69
CA PHE A 537 -13.48 35.13 8.30
C PHE A 537 -14.05 34.83 6.90
N THR A 538 -13.22 34.32 5.98
CA THR A 538 -13.66 33.87 4.65
C THR A 538 -13.03 32.53 4.33
N LEU A 539 -13.86 31.50 4.21
CA LEU A 539 -13.48 30.17 3.76
C LEU A 539 -13.33 30.14 2.24
N ARG A 540 -12.41 29.29 1.75
CA ARG A 540 -12.13 29.10 0.33
C ARG A 540 -12.09 27.61 0.01
N PRO A 541 -12.88 27.15 -0.99
CA PRO A 541 -12.79 25.79 -1.50
C PRO A 541 -11.55 25.57 -2.37
N ASN A 542 -11.00 24.36 -2.31
CA ASN A 542 -10.02 23.84 -3.25
C ASN A 542 -10.70 23.38 -4.58
N LEU A 543 -9.92 22.83 -5.52
CA LEU A 543 -10.43 22.30 -6.80
C LEU A 543 -11.36 21.08 -6.66
N HIS A 544 -11.42 20.45 -5.49
CA HIS A 544 -12.30 19.33 -5.15
C HIS A 544 -13.50 19.77 -4.28
N GLU A 545 -13.81 21.06 -4.28
CA GLU A 545 -14.88 21.68 -3.50
C GLU A 545 -14.71 21.61 -1.96
N GLN A 546 -13.53 21.28 -1.43
CA GLN A 546 -13.30 21.16 0.03
C GLN A 546 -12.83 22.48 0.64
N LEU A 547 -13.41 22.89 1.76
CA LEU A 547 -13.13 24.16 2.46
C LEU A 547 -11.83 24.10 3.28
N GLU A 548 -10.71 23.84 2.59
CA GLU A 548 -9.37 23.66 3.15
C GLU A 548 -8.66 24.96 3.54
N GLU A 549 -9.02 26.11 2.97
CA GLU A 549 -8.35 27.39 3.25
C GLU A 549 -9.26 28.36 4.01
N LEU A 550 -8.73 28.96 5.07
CA LEU A 550 -9.34 30.10 5.78
C LEU A 550 -8.49 31.35 5.57
N MET A 551 -9.15 32.43 5.19
CA MET A 551 -8.65 33.79 5.36
C MET A 551 -9.24 34.39 6.63
N VAL A 552 -8.41 35.08 7.41
CA VAL A 552 -8.86 36.01 8.46
C VAL A 552 -8.34 37.40 8.14
N MET A 553 -9.26 38.33 7.89
CA MET A 553 -8.99 39.76 7.78
C MET A 553 -9.35 40.42 9.11
N GLU A 554 -8.34 40.85 9.85
CA GLU A 554 -8.47 41.57 11.12
C GLU A 554 -8.34 43.08 10.89
N LEU A 555 -9.35 43.82 11.34
CA LEU A 555 -9.46 45.26 11.20
C LEU A 555 -9.11 45.94 12.53
N THR A 556 -8.34 47.02 12.48
CA THR A 556 -8.21 47.94 13.61
C THR A 556 -8.81 49.28 13.23
N LEU A 557 -9.79 49.74 14.02
CA LEU A 557 -10.46 51.02 13.83
C LEU A 557 -9.48 52.19 14.10
N PRO A 558 -9.67 53.36 13.45
CA PRO A 558 -8.87 54.55 13.71
C PRO A 558 -8.80 54.95 15.19
N GLU A 559 -9.92 54.84 15.91
CA GLU A 559 -9.99 55.10 17.36
C GLU A 559 -9.09 54.16 18.16
N ASP A 560 -9.10 52.86 17.86
CA ASP A 560 -8.30 51.86 18.58
C ASP A 560 -6.80 51.97 18.25
N ILE A 561 -6.46 52.44 17.05
CA ILE A 561 -5.09 52.82 16.71
C ILE A 561 -4.60 53.98 17.59
N GLU A 562 -5.41 55.02 17.82
CA GLU A 562 -5.04 56.13 18.72
C GLU A 562 -5.07 55.72 20.21
N ARG A 563 -6.00 54.85 20.64
CA ARG A 563 -5.96 54.24 21.98
C ARG A 563 -4.67 53.43 22.20
N MET A 564 -4.23 52.65 21.22
CA MET A 564 -2.95 51.93 21.29
C MET A 564 -1.73 52.87 21.26
N LYS A 565 -1.75 53.95 20.47
CA LYS A 565 -0.69 54.96 20.44
C LYS A 565 -0.56 55.68 21.78
N THR A 566 -1.68 56.06 22.40
CA THR A 566 -1.72 56.77 23.69
C THR A 566 -1.35 55.84 24.86
N ALA A 567 -1.81 54.59 24.87
CA ALA A 567 -1.35 53.58 25.83
C ALA A 567 0.17 53.36 25.75
N LYS A 568 0.72 53.10 24.55
CA LYS A 568 2.17 52.92 24.36
C LYS A 568 3.01 54.18 24.68
N ARG A 569 2.42 55.38 24.63
CA ARG A 569 3.06 56.61 25.15
C ARG A 569 3.06 56.59 26.68
N ARG A 570 1.91 56.33 27.31
CA ARG A 570 1.77 56.28 28.78
C ARG A 570 2.68 55.24 29.44
N ASP A 571 2.74 54.02 28.91
CA ASP A 571 3.62 52.97 29.42
C ASP A 571 5.10 53.40 29.34
N LYS A 572 5.48 53.99 28.20
CA LYS A 572 6.82 54.51 27.96
C LYS A 572 7.15 55.69 28.89
N GLU A 573 6.18 56.54 29.20
CA GLU A 573 6.34 57.66 30.14
C GLU A 573 6.47 57.17 31.60
N GLN A 574 5.63 56.24 32.06
CA GLN A 574 5.77 55.63 33.40
C GLN A 574 7.15 55.00 33.60
N VAL A 575 7.63 54.24 32.62
CA VAL A 575 8.96 53.60 32.68
C VAL A 575 10.13 54.62 32.63
N ASN A 576 9.88 55.91 32.32
CA ASN A 576 10.88 56.97 32.30
C ASN A 576 10.95 57.82 33.59
N VAL A 577 10.18 57.53 34.64
CA VAL A 577 10.13 58.34 35.89
C VAL A 577 10.70 57.56 37.09
N LEU A 578 11.14 58.28 38.13
CA LEU A 578 11.54 57.71 39.42
C LEU A 578 10.26 57.38 40.22
N GLU A 579 9.97 56.10 40.44
CA GLU A 579 8.68 55.64 40.97
C GLU A 579 8.81 55.00 42.36
N LEU A 580 7.94 55.38 43.31
CA LEU A 580 7.72 54.62 44.54
C LEU A 580 6.76 53.46 44.28
N LEU A 581 7.20 52.23 44.55
CA LEU A 581 6.40 51.02 44.31
C LEU A 581 5.22 50.98 45.30
N SER A 582 4.11 50.36 44.88
CA SER A 582 2.89 50.29 45.72
C SER A 582 3.03 49.32 46.89
N ASP A 583 3.91 48.34 46.77
CA ASP A 583 3.97 47.17 47.64
C ASP A 583 4.97 47.39 48.79
N ALA A 584 4.54 48.17 49.79
CA ALA A 584 5.31 48.36 51.02
C ALA A 584 5.03 47.25 52.04
N ALA A 585 6.10 46.62 52.57
CA ALA A 585 5.96 45.61 53.61
C ALA A 585 5.66 46.27 54.97
N ALA A 586 4.37 46.38 55.29
CA ALA A 586 3.90 47.03 56.52
C ALA A 586 3.82 46.08 57.73
N THR A 587 4.31 46.55 58.88
CA THR A 587 4.03 46.02 60.22
C THR A 587 3.29 47.08 61.05
N SER A 588 3.08 46.83 62.34
CA SER A 588 2.50 47.82 63.28
C SER A 588 3.49 48.90 63.74
N SER A 589 4.79 48.80 63.41
CA SER A 589 5.80 49.81 63.77
C SER A 589 6.87 50.08 62.70
N SER A 590 6.73 49.49 61.51
CA SER A 590 7.64 49.69 60.38
C SER A 590 6.96 49.63 59.02
N LEU A 591 7.57 50.31 58.04
CA LEU A 591 7.24 50.24 56.62
C LEU A 591 8.54 50.01 55.83
N GLU A 592 8.63 48.91 55.07
CA GLU A 592 9.63 48.83 54.00
C GLU A 592 9.11 49.54 52.76
N VAL A 593 9.78 50.63 52.37
CA VAL A 593 9.45 51.43 51.19
C VAL A 593 10.48 51.15 50.11
N SER A 594 10.03 50.87 48.89
CA SER A 594 10.87 50.53 47.74
C SER A 594 10.58 51.41 46.52
N TRP A 595 11.58 51.60 45.67
CA TRP A 595 11.49 52.46 44.48
C TRP A 595 12.23 51.88 43.27
N ARG A 596 11.78 52.28 42.08
CA ARG A 596 12.40 51.93 40.79
C ARG A 596 13.05 53.17 40.17
N PRO A 597 14.31 53.08 39.70
CA PRO A 597 14.95 54.20 38.99
C PRO A 597 14.28 54.47 37.63
N PRO A 598 14.39 55.70 37.10
CA PRO A 598 14.07 56.00 35.70
C PRO A 598 14.84 55.07 34.76
N SER A 599 14.21 54.61 33.66
CA SER A 599 14.91 53.78 32.65
C SER A 599 15.95 54.51 31.79
N LYS A 600 16.03 55.85 31.85
CA LYS A 600 17.06 56.66 31.21
C LYS A 600 17.97 57.29 32.26
N ASN A 601 19.26 57.40 31.94
CA ASN A 601 20.28 58.00 32.81
C ASN A 601 20.40 57.29 34.18
N SER A 602 19.89 56.06 34.30
CA SER A 602 19.87 55.26 35.54
C SER A 602 21.26 55.04 36.12
N GLU A 603 22.20 54.78 35.22
CA GLU A 603 23.61 54.55 35.38
C GLU A 603 24.39 55.78 35.83
N ARG A 604 23.81 56.98 35.67
CA ARG A 604 24.35 58.25 36.16
C ARG A 604 23.91 58.59 37.58
N ILE A 605 23.02 57.80 38.20
CA ILE A 605 22.52 58.08 39.56
C ILE A 605 23.60 57.72 40.60
N THR A 606 24.07 58.74 41.33
CA THR A 606 25.10 58.59 42.36
C THR A 606 24.52 58.16 43.71
N GLY A 607 23.23 58.41 43.95
CA GLY A 607 22.51 57.89 45.12
C GLY A 607 21.10 58.44 45.29
N TYR A 608 20.39 57.85 46.24
CA TYR A 608 19.01 58.18 46.61
C TYR A 608 18.93 58.80 48.02
N LYS A 609 17.90 59.61 48.25
CA LYS A 609 17.44 60.05 49.57
C LYS A 609 15.94 59.79 49.70
N LEU A 610 15.52 59.03 50.72
CA LEU A 610 14.11 58.84 51.05
C LEU A 610 13.68 59.86 52.11
N MET A 611 12.59 60.57 51.83
CA MET A 611 11.95 61.51 52.74
C MET A 611 10.61 60.96 53.21
N VAL A 612 10.25 61.22 54.46
CA VAL A 612 8.89 61.06 54.98
C VAL A 612 8.32 62.41 55.39
N ALA A 613 7.13 62.75 54.90
CA ALA A 613 6.38 63.90 55.38
C ALA A 613 5.68 63.53 56.69
N THR A 614 5.86 64.36 57.71
CA THR A 614 5.13 64.25 58.98
C THR A 614 3.82 65.03 58.91
N SER A 615 2.89 64.76 59.83
CA SER A 615 1.57 65.42 59.87
C SER A 615 1.60 66.94 60.13
N THR A 616 2.78 67.52 60.39
CA THR A 616 3.03 68.96 60.47
C THR A 616 3.56 69.56 59.16
N GLY A 617 3.60 68.79 58.07
CA GLY A 617 4.12 69.20 56.76
C GLY A 617 5.65 69.20 56.65
N VAL A 618 6.38 68.93 57.74
CA VAL A 618 7.85 68.88 57.70
C VAL A 618 8.31 67.53 57.15
N ALA A 619 9.03 67.57 56.03
CA ALA A 619 9.69 66.41 55.44
C ALA A 619 11.01 66.10 56.17
N ARG A 620 11.14 64.88 56.68
CA ARG A 620 12.33 64.36 57.35
C ARG A 620 13.03 63.33 56.48
N GLU A 621 14.34 63.44 56.34
CA GLU A 621 15.15 62.41 55.70
C GLU A 621 15.25 61.16 56.59
N VAL A 622 14.98 59.99 56.00
CA VAL A 622 15.01 58.69 56.69
C VAL A 622 16.03 57.72 56.11
N PHE A 623 16.48 57.94 54.86
CA PHE A 623 17.54 57.16 54.22
C PHE A 623 18.37 58.04 53.28
N GLN A 624 19.69 57.79 53.24
CA GLN A 624 20.57 58.20 52.14
C GLN A 624 21.48 57.02 51.77
N GLY A 625 21.55 56.68 50.48
CA GLY A 625 22.41 55.58 50.01
C GLY A 625 22.12 55.15 48.57
N LYS A 626 22.75 54.07 48.13
CA LYS A 626 22.56 53.48 46.77
C LYS A 626 21.51 52.36 46.71
N GLY A 627 20.86 52.03 47.83
CA GLY A 627 19.78 51.04 47.88
C GLY A 627 18.53 51.47 47.12
N LEU A 628 17.68 50.49 46.77
CA LEU A 628 16.37 50.69 46.13
C LEU A 628 15.19 50.35 47.04
N SER A 629 15.45 49.93 48.29
CA SER A 629 14.45 49.89 49.36
C SER A 629 15.08 50.33 50.70
N HIS A 630 14.24 50.71 51.64
CA HIS A 630 14.62 50.97 53.02
C HIS A 630 13.47 50.74 53.99
N THR A 631 13.75 50.07 55.12
CA THR A 631 12.78 49.80 56.18
C THR A 631 12.82 50.87 57.26
N VAL A 632 11.84 51.76 57.22
CA VAL A 632 11.65 52.81 58.23
C VAL A 632 10.97 52.20 59.45
N THR A 633 11.56 52.39 60.63
CA THR A 633 11.13 51.79 61.91
C THR A 633 10.81 52.87 62.95
N GLY A 634 10.11 52.49 64.02
CA GLY A 634 9.66 53.43 65.06
C GLY A 634 8.42 54.24 64.66
N LEU A 635 7.64 53.74 63.69
CA LEU A 635 6.37 54.32 63.28
C LEU A 635 5.26 53.94 64.27
N LYS A 636 4.17 54.71 64.28
CA LYS A 636 2.97 54.39 65.07
C LYS A 636 2.12 53.33 64.35
N PRO A 637 1.39 52.46 65.07
CA PRO A 637 0.40 51.58 64.45
C PRO A 637 -0.79 52.37 63.90
N ALA A 638 -1.46 51.80 62.90
CA ALA A 638 -2.64 52.35 62.22
C ALA A 638 -2.51 53.84 61.80
N ALA A 639 -1.34 54.23 61.32
CA ALA A 639 -1.02 55.61 60.95
C ALA A 639 -0.51 55.70 59.50
N GLU A 640 -1.00 56.70 58.77
CA GLU A 640 -0.59 57.01 57.40
C GLU A 640 0.67 57.88 57.38
N TYR A 641 1.60 57.55 56.49
CA TYR A 641 2.85 58.26 56.26
C TYR A 641 3.05 58.46 54.76
N VAL A 642 3.34 59.70 54.35
CA VAL A 642 3.60 60.05 52.95
C VAL A 642 5.10 60.09 52.70
N PHE A 643 5.56 59.38 51.68
CA PHE A 643 6.98 59.32 51.31
C PHE A 643 7.22 59.89 49.92
N CYS A 644 8.42 60.42 49.69
CA CYS A 644 8.96 60.72 48.36
C CYS A 644 10.46 60.40 48.33
N VAL A 645 10.97 59.96 47.18
CA VAL A 645 12.40 59.66 47.00
C VAL A 645 13.03 60.63 46.01
N LYS A 646 14.25 61.08 46.32
CA LYS A 646 15.10 61.88 45.44
C LYS A 646 16.20 60.99 44.88
N ALA A 647 16.39 60.97 43.56
CA ALA A 647 17.63 60.48 42.93
C ALA A 647 18.52 61.67 42.57
N THR A 648 19.83 61.54 42.81
CA THR A 648 20.84 62.57 42.46
C THR A 648 21.80 61.99 41.42
N TYR A 649 22.12 62.76 40.38
CA TYR A 649 22.98 62.34 39.29
C TYR A 649 24.47 62.69 39.54
N ASP A 650 25.35 62.28 38.64
CA ASP A 650 26.79 62.54 38.62
C ASP A 650 27.15 64.02 38.38
N ASP A 651 26.33 64.75 37.62
CA ASP A 651 26.41 66.20 37.40
C ASP A 651 25.83 67.06 38.55
N GLY A 652 25.35 66.43 39.62
CA GLY A 652 24.73 67.09 40.76
C GLY A 652 23.28 67.53 40.55
N SER A 653 22.70 67.34 39.35
CA SER A 653 21.26 67.48 39.13
C SER A 653 20.49 66.38 39.86
N PHE A 654 19.16 66.51 39.93
CA PHE A 654 18.32 65.55 40.66
C PHE A 654 16.90 65.47 40.10
N VAL A 655 16.25 64.35 40.39
CA VAL A 655 14.82 64.12 40.15
C VAL A 655 14.14 63.61 41.42
N TRP A 656 12.89 63.97 41.61
CA TRP A 656 12.03 63.47 42.70
C TRP A 656 10.98 62.51 42.14
N SER A 657 10.57 61.53 42.94
CA SER A 657 9.35 60.78 42.69
C SER A 657 8.11 61.62 42.99
N GLU A 658 6.96 61.18 42.50
CA GLU A 658 5.69 61.56 43.11
C GLU A 658 5.65 61.14 44.60
N SER A 659 4.83 61.82 45.39
CA SER A 659 4.64 61.51 46.81
C SER A 659 3.55 60.47 46.99
N LYS A 660 3.81 59.43 47.80
CA LYS A 660 2.94 58.26 47.93
C LYS A 660 2.66 57.93 49.40
N ALA A 661 1.40 57.73 49.73
CA ALA A 661 0.93 57.41 51.08
C ALA A 661 1.00 55.89 51.35
N PHE A 662 1.43 55.53 52.55
CA PHE A 662 1.46 54.15 53.04
C PHE A 662 1.06 54.12 54.52
N THR A 663 0.29 53.10 54.92
CA THR A 663 -0.30 53.02 56.27
C THR A 663 0.26 51.82 57.01
N THR A 664 0.70 52.02 58.24
CA THR A 664 1.11 50.92 59.14
C THR A 664 -0.09 50.07 59.54
N LYS A 665 0.15 48.80 59.87
CA LYS A 665 -0.90 47.91 60.39
C LYS A 665 -1.30 48.34 61.81
N SER A 666 -2.49 47.93 62.24
CA SER A 666 -2.95 48.01 63.63
C SER A 666 -2.10 47.11 64.53
#